data_AF-A0A5C8RTY8-F1
#
_entry.id   AF-A0A5C8RTY8-F1
#
_cell.length_a   1.000
_cell.length_b   1.000
_cell.length_c   1.000
_cell.angle_alpha   90.00
_cell.angle_beta   90.00
_cell.angle_gamma   90.00
#
_symmetry.space_group_name_H-M   'P 1'
#
loop_
_entity.id
_entity.type
_entity.pdbx_description
1 polymer ?
#
loop_
_entity_poly.entity_id
_entity_poly.type
_entity_poly.pdbx_seq_one_letter_code
_entity_poly.pdbx_strand_id
1 'polypeptide(L)'
;MTQTGVYAGNNPADFASYSNWVGSTPNNVLHYLNNDSWAGFDSAVPWQAGLWKNTAASNIWSVPLTVTGTSLEQVATGAFNDHFLKAAQGLAQTKASSDGNIYVRVGWEFNGSWEPWAANGHEAAFIKSFQNLVDTFRSVSDKFKFVWDTVNDGGNMNPEKAYPGDKYVDVIGTDVYYMTQWDGTDAAKGFKGEVTRAYGLQWQQDFAAAHGKATAISEWGVASDNAAPYVQAMTKWMADHNMVYENYWDSNGGGYSGQLSTGANATAGAAYKSAISSLQGATSTLPLTAPTVAITSSGGLTNTLAVKLAGTVGVSDAGTTVHVLDGATEIGTALVQADGKWSANVSLLNQQGSHQISASDTNAAGTGKSSSVSYTVDTVAPVVKLGLVQDTGTSSTDKITTNAALTGTAEAGAKVTLSEGTTALGSVTADSTGHWNFTPTGLKLGAHTILASQTDAAGNTGSDTFAFTLQNAPTVAITSSGGLTNTLAVKLAGTVGVSDAGTTVHVLDGATEIGTALVQADGKWSAAVSLLNQQGSHQISASDTNAAGTGKSSSISYTVDTVAPVVKLGLVQDTGTSSTDKITTNAALTGTAEAGAKVTLSEGTTALGSVTADSTGHWDFTPANLKLGAHTILASQTDAAGNTGSDTFAFNLESSAPASTSVTHTVAQGYEVVTTEANRVVTDSFDFNWQRTGAEIVTKDAPGKTIDQHFDKNYQQISADVTEVTQDGNRVLKQFYDDTWHFTHAEIDTHNISGQSFGSTHEIFDANWHETTWVAYTGKHLDGNIIG
;
A
#
# COMPACT_ATOMS: atom_id res chain seq x y z
N MET A 1 54.48 26.72 35.80
CA MET A 1 55.94 26.54 35.64
C MET A 1 56.58 27.66 36.43
N THR A 2 56.95 27.47 37.69
CA THR A 2 57.42 28.60 38.49
C THR A 2 58.84 28.98 38.07
N GLN A 3 58.99 30.00 37.21
CA GLN A 3 60.27 30.63 36.89
C GLN A 3 60.51 31.80 37.85
N THR A 4 61.33 31.57 38.86
CA THR A 4 61.24 32.25 40.17
C THR A 4 62.48 33.08 40.46
N GLY A 5 62.28 34.37 40.73
CA GLY A 5 63.37 35.32 40.89
C GLY A 5 63.96 35.72 39.53
N VAL A 6 63.69 36.97 39.16
CA VAL A 6 64.17 37.61 37.94
C VAL A 6 64.91 38.87 38.34
N TYR A 7 65.96 39.18 37.60
CA TYR A 7 66.71 40.41 37.77
C TYR A 7 66.30 41.43 36.70
N ALA A 8 66.01 42.67 37.09
CA ALA A 8 65.80 43.77 36.15
C ALA A 8 67.14 44.18 35.51
N GLY A 9 67.28 44.01 34.19
CA GLY A 9 68.52 43.99 33.40
C GLY A 9 69.29 45.30 33.29
N ASN A 10 69.80 45.79 34.41
CA ASN A 10 70.51 47.08 34.49
C ASN A 10 72.02 46.96 34.24
N ASN A 11 72.71 46.00 34.87
CA ASN A 11 74.16 45.79 34.69
C ASN A 11 74.56 44.31 34.93
N PRO A 12 75.27 43.63 34.00
CA PRO A 12 75.74 42.26 34.21
C PRO A 12 76.65 42.05 35.43
N ALA A 13 77.37 43.09 35.89
CA ALA A 13 78.15 42.98 37.14
C ALA A 13 77.24 42.95 38.38
N ASP A 14 76.16 43.72 38.39
CA ASP A 14 75.21 43.79 39.49
C ASP A 14 74.26 42.58 39.52
N PHE A 15 73.99 41.95 38.37
CA PHE A 15 73.37 40.62 38.29
C PHE A 15 74.18 39.56 39.07
N ALA A 16 75.52 39.58 38.97
CA ALA A 16 76.37 38.66 39.71
C ALA A 16 76.35 38.97 41.22
N SER A 17 76.38 40.26 41.61
CA SER A 17 76.22 40.71 42.99
C SER A 17 74.88 40.27 43.59
N TYR A 18 73.78 40.41 42.84
CA TYR A 18 72.44 39.97 43.22
C TYR A 18 72.37 38.45 43.41
N SER A 19 72.90 37.68 42.46
CA SER A 19 72.95 36.21 42.52
C SER A 19 73.67 35.72 43.80
N ASN A 20 74.78 36.38 44.15
CA ASN A 20 75.53 36.10 45.38
C ASN A 20 74.76 36.50 46.65
N TRP A 21 74.03 37.63 46.64
CA TRP A 21 73.24 38.09 47.79
C TRP A 21 72.00 37.22 48.07
N VAL A 22 71.30 36.79 47.01
CA VAL A 22 70.12 35.92 47.11
C VAL A 22 70.49 34.43 47.27
N GLY A 23 71.77 34.08 47.05
CA GLY A 23 72.31 32.73 47.24
C GLY A 23 72.01 31.75 46.10
N SER A 24 71.54 32.24 44.96
CA SER A 24 71.13 31.45 43.79
C SER A 24 71.16 32.29 42.52
N THR A 25 71.26 31.64 41.35
CA THR A 25 71.22 32.33 40.06
C THR A 25 69.76 32.51 39.61
N PRO A 26 69.31 33.75 39.30
CA PRO A 26 67.98 34.01 38.74
C PRO A 26 67.70 33.21 37.46
N ASN A 27 66.46 32.78 37.25
CA ASN A 27 66.09 32.05 36.03
C ASN A 27 66.19 32.95 34.78
N ASN A 28 65.72 34.20 34.89
CA ASN A 28 65.69 35.16 33.79
C ASN A 28 66.23 36.54 34.19
N VAL A 29 66.52 37.34 33.17
CA VAL A 29 66.69 38.79 33.24
C VAL A 29 65.62 39.44 32.38
N LEU A 30 64.92 40.44 32.92
CA LEU A 30 63.98 41.29 32.19
C LEU A 30 64.72 42.51 31.63
N HIS A 31 64.62 42.75 30.32
CA HIS A 31 65.26 43.87 29.64
C HIS A 31 64.24 44.84 29.04
N TYR A 32 64.66 46.07 28.79
CA TYR A 32 63.78 47.21 28.54
C TYR A 32 64.18 47.94 27.26
N LEU A 33 63.42 47.79 26.17
CA LEU A 33 63.75 48.49 24.93
C LEU A 33 63.49 50.00 25.06
N ASN A 34 64.39 50.83 24.52
CA ASN A 34 64.33 52.28 24.64
C ASN A 34 63.03 52.85 24.04
N ASN A 35 62.37 53.75 24.78
CA ASN A 35 61.10 54.39 24.39
C ASN A 35 61.22 55.91 24.11
N ASP A 36 62.45 56.46 24.05
CA ASP A 36 62.66 57.89 23.74
C ASP A 36 62.38 58.22 22.27
N SER A 37 62.71 57.31 21.36
CA SER A 37 62.49 57.47 19.91
C SER A 37 62.59 56.13 19.18
N TRP A 38 62.00 56.03 17.98
CA TRP A 38 62.07 54.82 17.15
C TRP A 38 63.51 54.48 16.72
N ALA A 39 64.40 55.48 16.61
CA ALA A 39 65.82 55.26 16.36
C ALA A 39 66.55 54.71 17.60
N GLY A 40 66.17 55.20 18.79
CA GLY A 40 66.63 54.64 20.08
C GLY A 40 66.20 53.19 20.24
N PHE A 41 64.91 52.90 20.04
CA PHE A 41 64.31 51.57 20.03
C PHE A 41 65.04 50.59 19.09
N ASP A 42 65.21 50.95 17.81
CA ASP A 42 65.94 50.14 16.81
C ASP A 42 67.39 49.83 17.28
N SER A 43 68.05 50.77 17.94
CA SER A 43 69.43 50.61 18.42
C SER A 43 69.57 49.82 19.74
N ALA A 44 68.53 49.81 20.58
CA ALA A 44 68.57 49.18 21.90
C ALA A 44 68.65 47.65 21.80
N VAL A 45 67.94 47.06 20.84
CA VAL A 45 67.83 45.61 20.61
C VAL A 45 69.21 44.92 20.46
N PRO A 46 70.07 45.29 19.48
CA PRO A 46 71.39 44.67 19.33
C PRO A 46 72.34 45.02 20.48
N TRP A 47 72.16 46.19 21.14
CA TRP A 47 72.98 46.58 22.28
C TRP A 47 72.70 45.71 23.52
N GLN A 48 71.43 45.52 23.90
CA GLN A 48 71.06 44.67 25.04
C GLN A 48 71.37 43.20 24.79
N ALA A 49 71.06 42.68 23.61
CA ALA A 49 71.47 41.33 23.22
C ALA A 49 73.01 41.15 23.32
N GLY A 50 73.78 42.15 22.89
CA GLY A 50 75.24 42.16 22.99
C GLY A 50 75.78 42.23 24.42
N LEU A 51 75.09 42.95 25.32
CA LEU A 51 75.46 43.15 26.73
C LEU A 51 75.23 41.88 27.57
N TRP A 52 74.12 41.17 27.34
CA TRP A 52 73.65 40.09 28.22
C TRP A 52 74.00 38.67 27.77
N LYS A 53 74.46 38.48 26.52
CA LYS A 53 74.81 37.18 25.89
C LYS A 53 75.70 36.22 26.70
N ASN A 54 76.51 36.73 27.63
CA ASN A 54 77.46 35.94 28.42
C ASN A 54 76.90 35.50 29.80
N THR A 55 75.64 35.84 30.12
CA THR A 55 75.04 35.54 31.44
C THR A 55 74.38 34.16 31.50
N ALA A 56 74.29 33.60 32.71
CA ALA A 56 73.75 32.26 32.94
C ALA A 56 72.21 32.18 32.91
N ALA A 57 71.52 33.30 33.15
CA ALA A 57 70.07 33.43 33.02
C ALA A 57 69.59 33.44 31.56
N SER A 58 68.28 33.34 31.35
CA SER A 58 67.62 33.56 30.05
C SER A 58 67.01 34.96 29.95
N ASN A 59 66.51 35.36 28.79
CA ASN A 59 66.08 36.74 28.52
C ASN A 59 64.57 36.86 28.31
N ILE A 60 63.98 37.87 28.93
CA ILE A 60 62.58 38.27 28.79
C ILE A 60 62.56 39.79 28.52
N TRP A 61 61.57 40.26 27.78
CA TRP A 61 61.62 41.59 27.15
C TRP A 61 60.36 42.41 27.46
N SER A 62 60.54 43.59 28.03
CA SER A 62 59.56 44.68 28.02
C SER A 62 59.70 45.41 26.69
N VAL A 63 58.63 45.43 25.90
CA VAL A 63 58.61 46.04 24.57
C VAL A 63 57.51 47.10 24.52
N PRO A 64 57.84 48.41 24.44
CA PRO A 64 56.83 49.46 24.38
C PRO A 64 56.03 49.39 23.07
N LEU A 65 54.73 49.69 23.15
CA LEU A 65 53.84 49.79 21.98
C LEU A 65 54.07 51.07 21.17
N THR A 66 54.61 52.12 21.78
CA THR A 66 54.99 53.35 21.07
C THR A 66 56.09 54.09 21.82
N VAL A 67 56.73 55.05 21.15
CA VAL A 67 57.82 55.88 21.68
C VAL A 67 57.35 57.32 21.90
N THR A 68 58.13 58.08 22.67
CA THR A 68 57.84 59.48 23.00
C THR A 68 57.58 60.31 21.73
N GLY A 69 56.40 60.95 21.70
CA GLY A 69 55.92 61.72 20.55
C GLY A 69 55.11 60.95 19.49
N THR A 70 54.79 59.67 19.70
CA THR A 70 53.90 58.86 18.82
C THR A 70 52.75 58.24 19.62
N SER A 71 51.51 58.22 19.10
CA SER A 71 50.32 57.71 19.81
C SER A 71 49.87 56.30 19.37
N LEU A 72 49.04 55.66 20.22
CA LEU A 72 48.45 54.34 19.95
C LEU A 72 47.61 54.30 18.67
N GLU A 73 46.91 55.38 18.30
CA GLU A 73 46.14 55.42 17.05
C GLU A 73 47.06 55.33 15.83
N GLN A 74 48.22 55.97 15.89
CA GLN A 74 49.20 55.96 14.81
C GLN A 74 49.83 54.57 14.68
N VAL A 75 50.12 53.88 15.79
CA VAL A 75 50.60 52.49 15.81
C VAL A 75 49.54 51.48 15.39
N ALA A 76 48.27 51.70 15.75
CA ALA A 76 47.15 50.85 15.33
C ALA A 76 46.98 50.78 13.80
N THR A 77 47.37 51.84 13.06
CA THR A 77 47.40 51.80 11.58
C THR A 77 48.39 50.79 10.99
N GLY A 78 49.38 50.35 11.77
CA GLY A 78 50.50 49.51 11.33
C GLY A 78 51.70 50.28 10.78
N ALA A 79 51.66 51.62 10.75
CA ALA A 79 52.70 52.47 10.16
C ALA A 79 54.12 52.32 10.78
N PHE A 80 54.23 51.72 11.97
CA PHE A 80 55.50 51.49 12.67
C PHE A 80 55.89 50.00 12.77
N ASN A 81 55.17 49.09 12.12
CA ASN A 81 55.41 47.65 12.23
C ASN A 81 56.84 47.24 11.81
N ASP A 82 57.51 47.99 10.92
CA ASP A 82 58.91 47.76 10.56
C ASP A 82 59.88 47.87 11.76
N HIS A 83 59.54 48.67 12.79
CA HIS A 83 60.30 48.74 14.03
C HIS A 83 60.09 47.48 14.88
N PHE A 84 58.84 47.06 15.07
CA PHE A 84 58.52 45.79 15.72
C PHE A 84 59.15 44.59 15.01
N LEU A 85 59.23 44.61 13.67
CA LEU A 85 59.86 43.56 12.88
C LEU A 85 61.37 43.47 13.11
N LYS A 86 62.08 44.61 13.14
CA LYS A 86 63.52 44.64 13.52
C LYS A 86 63.74 44.14 14.94
N ALA A 87 62.88 44.55 15.88
CA ALA A 87 62.95 44.09 17.26
C ALA A 87 62.76 42.58 17.35
N ALA A 88 61.70 42.03 16.74
CA ALA A 88 61.47 40.60 16.67
C ALA A 88 62.66 39.84 16.04
N GLN A 89 63.21 40.33 14.93
CA GLN A 89 64.37 39.72 14.26
C GLN A 89 65.64 39.71 15.13
N GLY A 90 65.89 40.77 15.91
CA GLY A 90 67.00 40.81 16.86
C GLY A 90 66.75 39.95 18.10
N LEU A 91 65.55 40.05 18.69
CA LEU A 91 65.19 39.34 19.92
C LEU A 91 65.06 37.82 19.71
N ALA A 92 64.68 37.35 18.52
CA ALA A 92 64.64 35.92 18.17
C ALA A 92 66.03 35.25 18.20
N GLN A 93 67.12 36.03 18.17
CA GLN A 93 68.50 35.55 18.30
C GLN A 93 68.98 35.49 19.76
N THR A 94 68.17 35.96 20.71
CA THR A 94 68.52 35.98 22.15
C THR A 94 68.23 34.63 22.81
N LYS A 95 68.87 34.37 23.96
CA LYS A 95 68.69 33.12 24.69
C LYS A 95 67.29 33.07 25.32
N ALA A 96 66.45 32.20 24.76
CA ALA A 96 65.12 31.84 25.24
C ALA A 96 65.11 31.30 26.68
N SER A 97 63.95 31.39 27.33
CA SER A 97 63.63 30.84 28.66
C SER A 97 63.82 29.32 28.73
N SER A 98 63.82 28.74 29.93
CA SER A 98 64.14 27.31 30.15
C SER A 98 63.18 26.33 29.49
N ASP A 99 62.00 26.79 29.09
CA ASP A 99 60.96 26.09 28.35
C ASP A 99 61.08 26.23 26.82
N GLY A 100 62.06 27.01 26.33
CA GLY A 100 62.30 27.27 24.91
C GLY A 100 61.59 28.50 24.35
N ASN A 101 60.77 29.20 25.15
CA ASN A 101 60.02 30.38 24.73
C ASN A 101 60.80 31.69 24.93
N ILE A 102 60.42 32.73 24.19
CA ILE A 102 60.92 34.10 24.40
C ILE A 102 59.73 34.93 24.87
N TYR A 103 59.66 35.21 26.16
CA TYR A 103 58.56 36.00 26.72
C TYR A 103 58.76 37.48 26.40
N VAL A 104 57.69 38.10 25.92
CA VAL A 104 57.55 39.53 25.68
C VAL A 104 56.40 39.99 26.57
N ARG A 105 56.70 40.78 27.60
CA ARG A 105 55.67 41.51 28.33
C ARG A 105 55.45 42.86 27.68
N VAL A 106 54.24 43.37 27.86
CA VAL A 106 53.95 44.79 27.73
C VAL A 106 53.49 45.18 29.14
N GLY A 107 54.28 46.01 29.82
CA GLY A 107 54.24 46.31 31.26
C GLY A 107 54.59 47.78 31.53
N TRP A 108 54.40 48.29 32.76
CA TRP A 108 54.42 49.72 33.22
C TRP A 108 54.92 50.79 32.22
N GLU A 109 56.11 50.61 31.64
CA GLU A 109 56.73 51.39 30.56
C GLU A 109 56.02 51.33 29.18
N PHE A 110 54.76 50.86 29.12
CA PHE A 110 54.01 50.43 27.92
C PHE A 110 54.12 51.37 26.71
N ASN A 111 54.26 52.68 26.94
CA ASN A 111 54.45 53.66 25.89
C ASN A 111 55.46 54.72 26.35
N GLY A 112 56.31 55.18 25.43
CA GLY A 112 56.89 56.51 25.59
C GLY A 112 55.78 57.55 25.64
N SER A 113 55.73 58.35 26.71
CA SER A 113 54.73 59.39 26.99
C SER A 113 53.28 58.96 27.29
N TRP A 114 52.93 57.66 27.38
CA TRP A 114 51.54 57.21 27.60
C TRP A 114 51.46 55.96 28.51
N GLU A 115 50.32 55.75 29.16
CA GLU A 115 50.13 54.70 30.17
C GLU A 115 48.92 53.80 29.83
N PRO A 116 48.87 52.51 30.22
CA PRO A 116 47.75 51.61 29.89
C PRO A 116 46.44 52.07 30.49
N TRP A 117 46.48 52.46 31.75
CA TRP A 117 45.33 52.97 32.48
C TRP A 117 44.89 54.37 31.98
N ALA A 118 45.70 55.03 31.13
CA ALA A 118 45.32 56.19 30.34
C ALA A 118 44.66 55.84 28.99
N ALA A 119 44.70 54.58 28.54
CA ALA A 119 43.98 54.10 27.35
C ALA A 119 42.46 53.88 27.54
N ASN A 120 41.91 54.33 28.66
CA ASN A 120 40.47 54.50 28.89
C ASN A 120 39.86 55.44 27.81
N GLY A 121 38.94 54.92 27.00
CA GLY A 121 38.38 55.60 25.83
C GLY A 121 39.20 55.45 24.53
N HIS A 122 40.34 54.76 24.59
CA HIS A 122 41.25 54.48 23.47
C HIS A 122 41.51 52.97 23.31
N GLU A 123 40.67 52.12 23.91
CA GLU A 123 40.89 50.67 24.07
C GLU A 123 41.03 49.96 22.72
N ALA A 124 40.30 50.41 21.68
CA ALA A 124 40.41 49.87 20.33
C ALA A 124 41.78 50.14 19.68
N ALA A 125 42.41 51.29 19.96
CA ALA A 125 43.75 51.62 19.48
C ALA A 125 44.83 50.84 20.25
N PHE A 126 44.63 50.63 21.56
CA PHE A 126 45.47 49.74 22.38
C PHE A 126 45.41 48.29 21.86
N ILE A 127 44.21 47.70 21.76
CA ILE A 127 43.98 46.35 21.23
C ILE A 127 44.65 46.18 19.88
N LYS A 128 44.41 47.11 18.94
CA LYS A 128 44.96 46.98 17.58
C LYS A 128 46.48 47.15 17.54
N SER A 129 47.06 48.00 18.39
CA SER A 129 48.52 48.13 18.53
C SER A 129 49.16 46.86 19.10
N PHE A 130 48.56 46.28 20.14
CA PHE A 130 49.00 45.00 20.72
C PHE A 130 48.91 43.86 19.69
N GLN A 131 47.80 43.78 18.95
CA GLN A 131 47.64 42.81 17.86
C GLN A 131 48.69 42.99 16.75
N ASN A 132 49.00 44.24 16.37
CA ASN A 132 50.05 44.55 15.40
C ASN A 132 51.43 44.09 15.89
N LEU A 133 51.78 44.34 17.16
CA LEU A 133 53.01 43.86 17.79
C LEU A 133 53.09 42.32 17.73
N VAL A 134 52.06 41.63 18.20
CA VAL A 134 52.01 40.16 18.32
C VAL A 134 52.07 39.48 16.95
N ASP A 135 51.24 39.88 15.98
CA ASP A 135 51.27 39.29 14.64
C ASP A 135 52.62 39.57 13.94
N THR A 136 53.22 40.74 14.16
CA THR A 136 54.56 41.06 13.61
C THR A 136 55.65 40.18 14.23
N PHE A 137 55.70 40.05 15.56
CA PHE A 137 56.69 39.22 16.23
C PHE A 137 56.54 37.73 15.90
N ARG A 138 55.30 37.21 15.90
CA ARG A 138 55.04 35.81 15.57
C ARG A 138 55.25 35.48 14.09
N SER A 139 55.29 36.48 13.20
CA SER A 139 55.77 36.29 11.82
C SER A 139 57.26 35.94 11.73
N VAL A 140 58.04 36.24 12.79
CA VAL A 140 59.46 35.90 12.92
C VAL A 140 59.68 34.59 13.68
N SER A 141 58.96 34.36 14.79
CA SER A 141 58.98 33.06 15.49
C SER A 141 57.76 32.80 16.37
N ASP A 142 57.30 31.56 16.32
CA ASP A 142 56.33 30.91 17.21
C ASP A 142 56.72 30.87 18.71
N LYS A 143 58.03 30.99 19.00
CA LYS A 143 58.58 31.04 20.37
C LYS A 143 58.19 32.29 21.15
N PHE A 144 57.77 33.36 20.47
CA PHE A 144 57.37 34.59 21.16
C PHE A 144 56.05 34.38 21.90
N LYS A 145 56.09 34.55 23.23
CA LYS A 145 54.94 34.41 24.14
C LYS A 145 54.61 35.75 24.78
N PHE A 146 53.35 36.16 24.67
CA PHE A 146 52.91 37.50 25.03
C PHE A 146 52.21 37.51 26.37
N VAL A 147 52.77 38.31 27.27
CA VAL A 147 52.18 38.62 28.58
C VAL A 147 51.40 39.92 28.45
N TRP A 148 50.12 39.89 28.82
CA TRP A 148 49.23 41.05 28.85
C TRP A 148 48.98 41.42 30.31
N ASP A 149 49.55 42.54 30.75
CA ASP A 149 49.52 42.96 32.16
C ASP A 149 48.28 43.82 32.48
N THR A 150 47.51 43.43 33.50
CA THR A 150 46.16 43.96 33.77
C THR A 150 46.10 45.01 34.88
N VAL A 151 47.14 45.82 35.02
CA VAL A 151 47.36 46.71 36.17
C VAL A 151 46.27 47.77 36.30
N ASN A 152 45.72 47.92 37.51
CA ASN A 152 44.72 48.93 37.86
C ASN A 152 45.16 49.73 39.10
N ASP A 153 46.24 50.50 38.96
CA ASP A 153 46.71 51.42 39.99
C ASP A 153 46.08 52.82 39.78
N GLY A 154 44.82 52.96 40.20
CA GLY A 154 44.12 54.25 40.30
C GLY A 154 43.59 54.88 39.00
N GLY A 155 43.79 54.28 37.83
CA GLY A 155 43.23 54.77 36.56
C GLY A 155 41.87 54.16 36.18
N ASN A 156 41.20 54.75 35.18
CA ASN A 156 39.78 54.46 34.89
C ASN A 156 39.53 53.36 33.83
N MET A 157 40.57 52.75 33.25
CA MET A 157 40.40 51.73 32.21
C MET A 157 39.85 50.42 32.81
N ASN A 158 38.86 49.80 32.14
CA ASN A 158 38.51 48.40 32.40
C ASN A 158 39.41 47.49 31.52
N PRO A 159 40.27 46.62 32.09
CA PRO A 159 41.10 45.69 31.32
C PRO A 159 40.30 44.77 30.38
N GLU A 160 39.10 44.33 30.75
CA GLU A 160 38.24 43.49 29.90
C GLU A 160 37.89 44.16 28.57
N LYS A 161 37.75 45.49 28.55
CA LYS A 161 37.54 46.28 27.32
C LYS A 161 38.80 46.44 26.48
N ALA A 162 39.98 46.30 27.09
CA ALA A 162 41.29 46.43 26.45
C ALA A 162 41.90 45.06 26.11
N TYR A 163 41.19 43.95 26.34
CA TYR A 163 41.70 42.61 26.11
C TYR A 163 41.98 42.35 24.62
N PRO A 164 43.22 42.02 24.21
CA PRO A 164 43.56 41.80 22.80
C PRO A 164 42.91 40.56 22.15
N GLY A 165 42.32 39.68 22.96
CA GLY A 165 41.65 38.44 22.56
C GLY A 165 42.55 37.20 22.65
N ASP A 166 41.94 36.02 22.79
CA ASP A 166 42.64 34.76 23.11
C ASP A 166 43.71 34.31 22.11
N LYS A 167 43.59 34.70 20.82
CA LYS A 167 44.66 34.46 19.85
C LYS A 167 45.96 35.17 20.27
N TYR A 168 45.85 36.35 20.88
CA TYR A 168 46.92 37.32 21.01
C TYR A 168 47.65 37.29 22.35
N VAL A 169 47.05 36.69 23.38
CA VAL A 169 47.61 36.60 24.74
C VAL A 169 47.95 35.15 25.07
N ASP A 170 49.21 34.88 25.45
CA ASP A 170 49.65 33.57 25.94
C ASP A 170 49.56 33.47 27.46
N VAL A 171 49.85 34.57 28.17
CA VAL A 171 49.87 34.68 29.64
C VAL A 171 49.17 35.97 30.07
N ILE A 172 48.34 35.90 31.11
CA ILE A 172 47.72 37.09 31.72
C ILE A 172 48.55 37.49 32.95
N GLY A 173 49.14 38.67 32.89
CA GLY A 173 50.02 39.20 33.94
C GLY A 173 49.33 40.25 34.81
N THR A 174 49.95 40.59 35.94
CA THR A 174 49.56 41.75 36.74
C THR A 174 50.74 42.22 37.58
N ASP A 175 50.70 43.49 37.98
CA ASP A 175 51.75 44.16 38.74
C ASP A 175 51.22 44.52 40.14
N VAL A 176 51.97 44.15 41.19
CA VAL A 176 51.50 44.23 42.59
C VAL A 176 52.58 44.76 43.53
N TYR A 177 52.25 45.80 44.29
CA TYR A 177 53.23 46.52 45.10
C TYR A 177 52.80 46.58 46.57
N TYR A 178 53.76 46.75 47.47
CA TYR A 178 53.48 47.16 48.84
C TYR A 178 54.37 48.34 49.27
N MET A 179 53.73 49.50 49.36
CA MET A 179 54.37 50.71 49.87
C MET A 179 53.56 51.30 51.03
N THR A 180 54.19 51.53 52.17
CA THR A 180 53.54 52.04 53.39
C THR A 180 52.93 53.44 53.24
N GLN A 181 53.31 54.16 52.18
CA GLN A 181 52.74 55.45 51.77
C GLN A 181 51.35 55.33 51.09
N TRP A 182 50.97 54.14 50.62
CA TRP A 182 49.70 53.89 49.92
C TRP A 182 48.76 53.02 50.79
N ASP A 183 49.22 51.84 51.21
CA ASP A 183 48.37 50.86 51.93
C ASP A 183 48.40 50.99 53.46
N GLY A 184 49.33 51.80 53.98
CA GLY A 184 49.64 51.95 55.40
C GLY A 184 50.56 50.85 55.93
N THR A 185 50.73 50.80 57.26
CA THR A 185 51.74 49.96 57.94
C THR A 185 51.33 48.50 58.20
N ASP A 186 50.20 48.04 57.68
CA ASP A 186 49.73 46.65 57.80
C ASP A 186 49.96 45.89 56.48
N ALA A 187 51.02 45.09 56.44
CA ALA A 187 51.41 44.29 55.29
C ALA A 187 50.43 43.16 54.95
N ALA A 188 49.70 42.62 55.94
CA ALA A 188 48.69 41.59 55.72
C ALA A 188 47.40 42.17 55.13
N LYS A 189 47.01 43.37 55.58
CA LYS A 189 45.95 44.16 54.95
C LYS A 189 46.33 44.57 53.52
N GLY A 190 47.56 45.03 53.30
CA GLY A 190 48.07 45.37 51.96
C GLY A 190 47.96 44.19 50.99
N PHE A 191 48.48 43.02 51.38
CA PHE A 191 48.36 41.82 50.55
C PHE A 191 46.91 41.42 50.26
N LYS A 192 46.03 41.51 51.27
CA LYS A 192 44.59 41.27 51.07
C LYS A 192 43.96 42.28 50.10
N GLY A 193 44.44 43.53 50.09
CA GLY A 193 44.08 44.54 49.09
C GLY A 193 44.39 44.05 47.68
N GLU A 194 45.63 43.66 47.42
CA GLU A 194 46.08 43.18 46.10
C GLU A 194 45.31 41.95 45.59
N VAL A 195 44.89 41.06 46.50
CA VAL A 195 44.03 39.92 46.16
C VAL A 195 42.59 40.33 45.83
N THR A 196 42.03 41.31 46.54
CA THR A 196 40.58 41.63 46.50
C THR A 196 40.21 42.94 45.79
N ARG A 197 41.18 43.72 45.30
CA ARG A 197 40.94 44.91 44.48
C ARG A 197 40.31 44.54 43.13
N ALA A 198 39.57 45.49 42.53
CA ALA A 198 39.05 45.31 41.18
C ALA A 198 40.20 45.15 40.18
N TYR A 199 40.17 44.08 39.39
CA TYR A 199 41.27 43.63 38.51
C TYR A 199 42.57 43.25 39.25
N GLY A 200 42.48 42.90 40.54
CA GLY A 200 43.57 42.34 41.35
C GLY A 200 43.81 40.83 41.13
N LEU A 201 44.65 40.23 41.98
CA LEU A 201 45.16 38.87 41.78
C LEU A 201 44.06 37.81 41.67
N GLN A 202 42.96 37.90 42.42
CA GLN A 202 41.86 36.93 42.29
C GLN A 202 41.15 37.05 40.94
N TRP A 203 40.76 38.27 40.53
CA TRP A 203 40.16 38.50 39.21
C TRP A 203 41.09 38.06 38.09
N GLN A 204 42.41 38.27 38.23
CA GLN A 204 43.41 37.80 37.26
C GLN A 204 43.39 36.27 37.12
N GLN A 205 43.29 35.51 38.23
CA GLN A 205 43.15 34.04 38.15
C GLN A 205 41.81 33.65 37.52
N ASP A 206 40.70 34.26 37.94
CA ASP A 206 39.35 33.93 37.48
C ASP A 206 39.20 34.21 35.97
N PHE A 207 39.70 35.36 35.51
CA PHE A 207 39.68 35.78 34.11
C PHE A 207 40.62 34.92 33.25
N ALA A 208 41.83 34.61 33.73
CA ALA A 208 42.73 33.70 33.02
C ALA A 208 42.17 32.28 32.93
N ALA A 209 41.53 31.76 33.98
CA ALA A 209 40.86 30.46 33.95
C ALA A 209 39.71 30.45 32.93
N ALA A 210 38.88 31.49 32.90
CA ALA A 210 37.79 31.64 31.91
C ALA A 210 38.30 31.70 30.45
N HIS A 211 39.52 32.22 30.24
CA HIS A 211 40.18 32.32 28.93
C HIS A 211 41.18 31.17 28.63
N GLY A 212 41.27 30.16 29.50
CA GLY A 212 42.19 29.03 29.34
C GLY A 212 43.67 29.43 29.32
N LYS A 213 44.02 30.53 30.00
CA LYS A 213 45.37 31.12 30.05
C LYS A 213 46.10 30.76 31.33
N ALA A 214 47.43 30.77 31.23
CA ALA A 214 48.29 30.76 32.41
C ALA A 214 48.50 32.19 32.94
N THR A 215 48.84 32.31 34.22
CA THR A 215 49.01 33.59 34.93
C THR A 215 50.46 33.84 35.32
N ALA A 216 50.81 35.12 35.49
CA ALA A 216 52.12 35.57 35.94
C ALA A 216 52.01 36.78 36.87
N ILE A 217 53.02 37.01 37.69
CA ILE A 217 53.21 38.28 38.39
C ILE A 217 54.35 39.00 37.67
N SER A 218 53.94 39.85 36.73
CA SER A 218 54.80 40.50 35.75
C SER A 218 55.66 41.61 36.36
N GLU A 219 55.31 42.05 37.56
CA GLU A 219 56.10 42.95 38.39
C GLU A 219 55.63 42.91 39.86
N TRP A 220 56.54 42.91 40.82
CA TRP A 220 56.20 43.16 42.22
C TRP A 220 57.34 43.80 43.03
N GLY A 221 56.99 44.57 44.05
CA GLY A 221 57.97 45.38 44.80
C GLY A 221 57.56 45.70 46.25
N VAL A 222 58.55 45.94 47.12
CA VAL A 222 58.32 46.30 48.54
C VAL A 222 59.21 47.46 48.99
N ALA A 223 58.63 48.46 49.66
CA ALA A 223 59.32 49.71 50.01
C ALA A 223 59.60 49.92 51.51
N SER A 224 59.49 48.90 52.36
CA SER A 224 59.59 49.02 53.83
C SER A 224 59.91 47.70 54.55
N ASP A 225 60.56 47.75 55.72
CA ASP A 225 60.94 46.53 56.47
C ASP A 225 59.76 45.74 57.03
N ASN A 226 58.62 46.41 57.29
CA ASN A 226 57.40 45.75 57.73
C ASN A 226 56.78 44.84 56.64
N ALA A 227 57.32 44.83 55.42
CA ALA A 227 56.79 44.07 54.29
C ALA A 227 56.99 42.54 54.38
N ALA A 228 57.77 42.02 55.33
CA ALA A 228 58.04 40.58 55.45
C ALA A 228 56.79 39.66 55.42
N PRO A 229 55.64 40.02 56.06
CA PRO A 229 54.40 39.23 55.95
C PRO A 229 53.74 39.32 54.56
N TYR A 230 53.85 40.46 53.86
CA TYR A 230 53.39 40.61 52.48
C TYR A 230 54.20 39.71 51.55
N VAL A 231 55.54 39.73 51.67
CA VAL A 231 56.45 38.85 50.92
C VAL A 231 56.08 37.38 51.14
N GLN A 232 55.86 36.95 52.38
CA GLN A 232 55.47 35.58 52.72
C GLN A 232 54.09 35.20 52.14
N ALA A 233 53.10 36.08 52.22
CA ALA A 233 51.76 35.85 51.68
C ALA A 233 51.77 35.78 50.14
N MET A 234 52.54 36.66 49.49
CA MET A 234 52.77 36.67 48.04
C MET A 234 53.46 35.39 47.56
N THR A 235 54.52 34.96 48.27
CA THR A 235 55.22 33.68 48.01
C THR A 235 54.24 32.50 48.07
N LYS A 236 53.39 32.45 49.10
CA LYS A 236 52.36 31.40 49.22
C LYS A 236 51.37 31.48 48.07
N TRP A 237 50.90 32.68 47.69
CA TRP A 237 49.97 32.85 46.58
C TRP A 237 50.55 32.37 45.24
N MET A 238 51.81 32.71 44.95
CA MET A 238 52.54 32.24 43.77
C MET A 238 52.62 30.70 43.70
N ALA A 239 52.93 30.07 44.83
CA ALA A 239 52.99 28.61 44.96
C ALA A 239 51.61 27.93 44.84
N ASP A 240 50.58 28.49 45.49
CA ASP A 240 49.21 27.94 45.49
C ASP A 240 48.57 27.99 44.09
N HIS A 241 48.91 29.00 43.27
CA HIS A 241 48.27 29.25 41.97
C HIS A 241 49.15 28.93 40.74
N ASN A 242 50.39 28.44 40.93
CA ASN A 242 51.29 27.98 39.85
C ASN A 242 51.55 29.05 38.76
N MET A 243 52.05 30.23 39.17
CA MET A 243 52.47 31.28 38.23
C MET A 243 53.53 30.77 37.24
N VAL A 244 53.54 31.32 36.03
CA VAL A 244 54.54 31.05 34.98
C VAL A 244 55.84 31.82 35.23
N TYR A 245 55.75 32.98 35.89
CA TYR A 245 56.82 33.98 35.91
C TYR A 245 56.62 35.01 37.04
N GLU A 246 57.73 35.48 37.61
CA GLU A 246 57.80 36.36 38.78
C GLU A 246 58.92 37.42 38.63
N ASN A 247 58.58 38.67 38.31
CA ASN A 247 59.55 39.76 38.17
C ASN A 247 59.57 40.72 39.38
N TYR A 248 60.75 41.18 39.80
CA TYR A 248 60.89 42.11 40.93
C TYR A 248 61.31 43.52 40.49
N TRP A 249 60.55 44.53 40.93
CA TRP A 249 60.86 45.95 40.74
C TRP A 249 60.69 46.72 42.07
N ASP A 250 61.82 46.99 42.72
CA ASP A 250 62.33 48.34 43.04
C ASP A 250 62.94 48.52 44.44
N SER A 251 63.73 49.59 44.59
CA SER A 251 63.52 50.59 45.65
C SER A 251 64.18 51.93 45.25
N ASN A 252 63.51 52.72 44.41
CA ASN A 252 63.95 53.93 43.69
C ASN A 252 65.17 53.76 42.75
N GLY A 253 64.93 53.15 41.59
CA GLY A 253 65.55 53.58 40.33
C GLY A 253 66.95 53.01 40.04
N GLY A 254 66.99 52.05 39.12
CA GLY A 254 68.20 51.27 38.81
C GLY A 254 68.18 49.94 39.55
N GLY A 255 67.97 48.86 38.78
CA GLY A 255 67.83 47.52 39.33
C GLY A 255 69.03 47.08 40.18
N TYR A 256 68.74 46.65 41.41
CA TYR A 256 69.68 46.19 42.45
C TYR A 256 70.51 47.26 43.19
N SER A 257 70.52 48.54 42.79
CA SER A 257 71.01 49.65 43.67
C SER A 257 70.02 50.00 44.80
N GLY A 258 69.28 49.00 45.29
CA GLY A 258 68.21 49.12 46.27
C GLY A 258 68.62 48.83 47.72
N GLN A 259 67.68 49.06 48.62
CA GLN A 259 67.91 49.04 50.08
C GLN A 259 68.11 47.62 50.64
N LEU A 260 67.38 46.62 50.09
CA LEU A 260 67.39 45.23 50.57
C LEU A 260 68.77 44.56 50.46
N SER A 261 69.56 44.90 49.44
CA SER A 261 70.90 44.35 49.22
C SER A 261 71.98 45.00 50.09
N THR A 262 71.78 46.28 50.42
CA THR A 262 72.69 47.09 51.24
C THR A 262 72.43 46.97 52.76
N GLY A 263 71.41 46.19 53.16
CA GLY A 263 71.11 45.87 54.56
C GLY A 263 70.07 46.78 55.22
N ALA A 264 69.51 47.74 54.49
CA ALA A 264 68.29 48.42 54.89
C ALA A 264 67.08 47.51 54.61
N ASN A 265 66.02 47.61 55.41
CA ASN A 265 64.87 46.69 55.38
C ASN A 265 65.29 45.19 55.48
N ALA A 266 66.10 44.87 56.49
CA ALA A 266 66.71 43.56 56.67
C ALA A 266 65.72 42.41 56.94
N THR A 267 64.57 42.67 57.56
CA THR A 267 63.50 41.70 57.80
C THR A 267 62.79 41.35 56.49
N ALA A 268 62.46 42.37 55.67
CA ALA A 268 61.92 42.16 54.33
C ALA A 268 62.94 41.45 53.42
N GLY A 269 64.21 41.83 53.46
CA GLY A 269 65.29 41.17 52.71
C GLY A 269 65.55 39.72 53.13
N ALA A 270 65.34 39.37 54.41
CA ALA A 270 65.38 37.99 54.87
C ALA A 270 64.20 37.16 54.33
N ALA A 271 62.98 37.73 54.37
CA ALA A 271 61.79 37.10 53.80
C ALA A 271 61.92 36.87 52.28
N TYR A 272 62.46 37.85 51.55
CA TYR A 272 62.65 37.76 50.09
C TYR A 272 63.60 36.62 49.70
N LYS A 273 64.73 36.48 50.40
CA LYS A 273 65.66 35.36 50.14
C LYS A 273 65.02 34.00 50.43
N SER A 274 64.23 33.91 51.50
CA SER A 274 63.45 32.70 51.79
C SER A 274 62.41 32.41 50.71
N ALA A 275 61.77 33.44 50.13
CA ALA A 275 60.79 33.29 49.06
C ALA A 275 61.41 32.64 47.82
N ILE A 276 62.46 33.26 47.27
CA ILE A 276 63.18 32.77 46.09
C ILE A 276 63.72 31.35 46.32
N SER A 277 64.31 31.06 47.48
CA SER A 277 64.76 29.71 47.82
C SER A 277 63.65 28.67 47.97
N SER A 278 62.41 29.08 48.30
CA SER A 278 61.29 28.15 48.49
C SER A 278 60.54 27.80 47.20
N LEU A 279 60.65 28.64 46.17
CA LEU A 279 59.98 28.47 44.88
C LEU A 279 60.89 27.82 43.83
N GLN A 280 62.21 28.01 43.94
CA GLN A 280 63.20 27.34 43.09
C GLN A 280 63.13 25.81 43.22
N GLY A 281 62.88 25.13 42.08
CA GLY A 281 62.76 23.67 42.02
C GLY A 281 61.35 23.12 42.12
N ALA A 282 60.32 23.98 42.14
CA ALA A 282 58.91 23.58 42.07
C ALA A 282 58.52 23.00 40.69
N THR A 283 58.93 21.76 40.41
CA THR A 283 58.50 21.02 39.22
C THR A 283 57.03 20.63 39.33
N SER A 284 56.18 21.12 38.43
CA SER A 284 54.79 20.69 38.36
C SER A 284 54.69 19.22 37.97
N THR A 285 54.26 18.38 38.91
CA THR A 285 53.82 17.02 38.66
C THR A 285 52.34 16.89 38.99
N LEU A 286 51.50 17.64 38.27
CA LEU A 286 50.12 17.21 38.08
C LEU A 286 50.15 15.91 37.25
N PRO A 287 49.61 14.78 37.74
CA PRO A 287 49.13 13.74 36.85
C PRO A 287 47.86 14.25 36.19
N LEU A 288 48.02 15.21 35.28
CA LEU A 288 47.02 15.55 34.28
C LEU A 288 46.82 14.30 33.43
N THR A 289 45.80 13.52 33.77
CA THR A 289 45.31 12.41 32.97
C THR A 289 44.23 12.91 32.02
N ALA A 290 44.22 12.40 30.79
CA ALA A 290 43.14 12.67 29.84
C ALA A 290 41.76 12.30 30.45
N PRO A 291 40.67 13.02 30.11
CA PRO A 291 39.37 12.84 30.74
C PRO A 291 38.87 11.39 30.70
N THR A 292 38.30 10.88 31.80
CA THR A 292 37.71 9.53 31.81
C THR A 292 36.28 9.61 31.28
N VAL A 293 36.13 9.48 29.96
CA VAL A 293 34.85 9.59 29.24
C VAL A 293 34.14 8.23 29.16
N ALA A 294 32.84 8.20 29.42
CA ALA A 294 31.99 7.02 29.20
C ALA A 294 30.63 7.41 28.61
N ILE A 295 30.06 6.53 27.78
CA ILE A 295 28.64 6.56 27.39
C ILE A 295 27.89 5.63 28.34
N THR A 296 26.73 6.06 28.85
CA THR A 296 25.85 5.28 29.73
C THR A 296 24.50 4.92 29.09
N SER A 297 24.14 5.53 27.96
CA SER A 297 23.04 5.05 27.12
C SER A 297 23.36 3.67 26.51
N SER A 298 22.38 2.76 26.53
CA SER A 298 22.44 1.49 25.81
C SER A 298 22.17 1.66 24.32
N GLY A 299 22.98 1.02 23.49
CA GLY A 299 22.72 0.85 22.06
C GLY A 299 21.70 -0.26 21.77
N GLY A 300 21.33 -0.42 20.50
CA GLY A 300 20.38 -1.44 20.06
C GLY A 300 19.97 -1.28 18.59
N LEU A 301 19.02 -2.11 18.16
CA LEU A 301 18.34 -1.97 16.88
C LEU A 301 17.39 -0.76 16.93
N THR A 302 17.36 0.07 15.89
CA THR A 302 16.53 1.28 15.82
C THR A 302 16.12 1.59 14.38
N ASN A 303 14.87 2.01 14.20
CA ASN A 303 14.37 2.61 12.95
C ASN A 303 14.34 4.15 12.97
N THR A 304 14.83 4.79 14.04
CA THR A 304 14.98 6.24 14.12
C THR A 304 16.45 6.63 14.21
N LEU A 305 16.90 7.52 13.31
CA LEU A 305 18.24 8.10 13.35
C LEU A 305 18.45 9.03 14.55
N ALA A 306 17.40 9.70 15.01
CA ALA A 306 17.47 10.57 16.18
C ALA A 306 17.55 9.73 17.46
N VAL A 307 18.66 9.81 18.18
CA VAL A 307 18.88 9.10 19.45
C VAL A 307 19.35 10.05 20.55
N LYS A 308 18.95 9.78 21.79
CA LYS A 308 19.42 10.53 22.97
C LYS A 308 20.50 9.74 23.69
N LEU A 309 21.70 10.30 23.69
CA LEU A 309 22.86 9.77 24.39
C LEU A 309 23.07 10.50 25.71
N ALA A 310 23.56 9.76 26.69
CA ALA A 310 24.00 10.27 27.98
C ALA A 310 25.29 9.56 28.37
N GLY A 311 26.05 10.18 29.27
CA GLY A 311 27.32 9.65 29.74
C GLY A 311 27.92 10.46 30.87
N THR A 312 29.19 10.17 31.16
CA THR A 312 29.97 10.84 32.20
C THR A 312 31.37 11.23 31.71
N VAL A 313 31.91 12.27 32.31
CA VAL A 313 33.33 12.66 32.32
C VAL A 313 33.73 12.87 33.80
N GLY A 314 35.02 13.03 34.11
CA GLY A 314 35.47 13.42 35.44
C GLY A 314 34.88 14.77 35.88
N VAL A 315 34.56 14.92 37.17
CA VAL A 315 34.03 16.19 37.72
C VAL A 315 35.08 17.33 37.71
N SER A 316 36.35 16.98 37.52
CA SER A 316 37.48 17.87 37.21
C SER A 316 37.29 18.66 35.92
N ASP A 317 36.50 18.13 35.00
CA ASP A 317 36.34 18.59 33.62
C ASP A 317 34.95 19.23 33.41
N ALA A 318 34.31 19.69 34.48
CA ALA A 318 33.06 20.45 34.39
C ALA A 318 33.25 21.70 33.53
N GLY A 319 32.39 21.88 32.52
CA GLY A 319 32.50 22.95 31.53
C GLY A 319 33.30 22.61 30.27
N THR A 320 33.93 21.44 30.16
CA THR A 320 34.48 20.95 28.88
C THR A 320 33.36 20.49 27.93
N THR A 321 33.70 20.15 26.69
CA THR A 321 32.75 19.75 25.65
C THR A 321 33.03 18.33 25.19
N VAL A 322 32.07 17.44 25.43
CA VAL A 322 32.08 16.10 24.86
C VAL A 322 31.67 16.18 23.39
N HIS A 323 32.53 15.64 22.53
CA HIS A 323 32.26 15.37 21.13
C HIS A 323 31.78 13.93 20.97
N VAL A 324 30.69 13.72 20.23
CA VAL A 324 30.11 12.40 19.96
C VAL A 324 30.32 12.04 18.50
N LEU A 325 30.92 10.87 18.23
CA LEU A 325 31.32 10.43 16.90
C LEU A 325 30.68 9.10 16.53
N ASP A 326 30.16 9.02 15.30
CA ASP A 326 29.81 7.78 14.61
C ASP A 326 31.02 7.34 13.77
N GLY A 327 31.76 6.35 14.26
CA GLY A 327 33.06 5.97 13.72
C GLY A 327 34.10 7.11 13.78
N ALA A 328 34.19 7.88 12.70
CA ALA A 328 35.10 9.03 12.57
C ALA A 328 34.38 10.37 12.30
N THR A 329 33.05 10.36 12.16
CA THR A 329 32.25 11.57 11.88
C THR A 329 31.60 12.07 13.16
N GLU A 330 31.83 13.34 13.52
CA GLU A 330 31.11 13.96 14.63
C GLU A 330 29.62 14.14 14.30
N ILE A 331 28.75 13.67 15.19
CA ILE A 331 27.28 13.70 15.05
C ILE A 331 26.59 14.59 16.11
N GLY A 332 27.38 15.22 16.99
CA GLY A 332 26.92 16.23 17.94
C GLY A 332 27.87 16.43 19.13
N THR A 333 27.58 17.44 19.95
CA THR A 333 28.36 17.80 21.13
C THR A 333 27.47 18.03 22.36
N ALA A 334 28.06 17.98 23.56
CA ALA A 334 27.39 18.34 24.81
C ALA A 334 28.37 18.89 25.86
N LEU A 335 27.94 19.91 26.61
CA LEU A 335 28.71 20.47 27.73
C LEU A 335 28.69 19.52 28.94
N VAL A 336 29.86 19.25 29.53
CA VAL A 336 29.98 18.52 30.80
C VAL A 336 29.42 19.38 31.94
N GLN A 337 28.43 18.86 32.65
CA GLN A 337 27.79 19.53 33.77
C GLN A 337 28.66 19.44 35.05
N ALA A 338 28.35 20.28 36.05
CA ALA A 338 29.09 20.34 37.32
C ALA A 338 29.09 19.03 38.14
N ASP A 339 28.24 18.05 37.79
CA ASP A 339 28.21 16.71 38.38
C ASP A 339 28.88 15.63 37.51
N GLY A 340 29.64 16.05 36.49
CA GLY A 340 30.34 15.20 35.54
C GLY A 340 29.47 14.55 34.47
N LYS A 341 28.14 14.79 34.44
CA LYS A 341 27.26 14.21 33.42
C LYS A 341 27.23 15.04 32.14
N TRP A 342 26.93 14.37 31.03
CA TRP A 342 26.57 15.00 29.77
C TRP A 342 25.39 14.27 29.12
N SER A 343 24.67 14.94 28.23
CA SER A 343 23.67 14.31 27.36
C SER A 343 23.52 15.10 26.06
N ALA A 344 23.49 14.38 24.95
CA ALA A 344 23.33 14.91 23.60
C ALA A 344 22.12 14.27 22.93
N ASN A 345 21.31 15.07 22.22
CA ASN A 345 20.41 14.54 21.20
C ASN A 345 21.20 14.58 19.89
N VAL A 346 21.43 13.42 19.26
CA VAL A 346 22.23 13.30 18.03
C VAL A 346 21.44 12.60 16.94
N SER A 347 21.85 12.80 15.69
CA SER A 347 21.38 12.01 14.56
C SER A 347 22.48 11.04 14.13
N LEU A 348 22.19 9.74 14.19
CA LEU A 348 23.02 8.70 13.56
C LEU A 348 23.15 8.99 12.06
N LEU A 349 24.27 8.56 11.45
CA LEU A 349 24.44 8.71 10.01
C LEU A 349 23.33 7.97 9.25
N ASN A 350 22.79 8.57 8.18
CA ASN A 350 21.71 7.97 7.39
C ASN A 350 22.23 6.86 6.46
N GLN A 351 22.60 5.72 7.06
CA GLN A 351 23.08 4.51 6.43
C GLN A 351 22.42 3.32 7.16
N GLN A 352 22.37 2.14 6.52
CA GLN A 352 21.83 0.92 7.15
C GLN A 352 22.97 0.07 7.74
N GLY A 353 22.68 -0.70 8.78
CA GLY A 353 23.62 -1.63 9.40
C GLY A 353 24.18 -1.14 10.73
N SER A 354 25.44 -1.49 11.05
CA SER A 354 26.02 -1.23 12.38
C SER A 354 26.76 0.11 12.45
N HIS A 355 26.41 0.90 13.46
CA HIS A 355 27.00 2.19 13.81
C HIS A 355 27.74 2.07 15.14
N GLN A 356 28.97 2.60 15.22
CA GLN A 356 29.83 2.45 16.40
C GLN A 356 30.06 3.82 17.04
N ILE A 357 29.21 4.15 18.00
CA ILE A 357 29.14 5.48 18.59
C ILE A 357 30.11 5.61 19.76
N SER A 358 31.02 6.58 19.69
CA SER A 358 31.99 6.87 20.74
C SER A 358 31.89 8.34 21.18
N ALA A 359 32.36 8.62 22.39
CA ALA A 359 32.40 9.97 22.95
C ALA A 359 33.85 10.32 23.33
N SER A 360 34.25 11.57 23.14
CA SER A 360 35.58 12.06 23.51
C SER A 360 35.55 13.48 24.04
N ASP A 361 36.45 13.77 24.98
CA ASP A 361 36.63 15.10 25.58
C ASP A 361 38.13 15.39 25.70
N THR A 362 38.54 16.66 25.69
CA THR A 362 39.94 17.07 25.66
C THR A 362 40.21 18.21 26.62
N ASN A 363 41.11 17.98 27.58
CA ASN A 363 41.64 18.98 28.50
C ASN A 363 43.15 19.18 28.24
N ALA A 364 43.85 19.91 29.13
CA ALA A 364 45.29 20.14 29.03
C ALA A 364 46.18 18.88 29.17
N ALA A 365 45.61 17.72 29.56
CA ALA A 365 46.28 16.41 29.55
C ALA A 365 46.25 15.70 28.18
N GLY A 366 45.34 16.12 27.29
CA GLY A 366 45.01 15.43 26.04
C GLY A 366 43.60 14.83 26.03
N THR A 367 43.33 14.01 25.02
CA THR A 367 41.97 13.54 24.68
C THR A 367 41.60 12.21 25.32
N GLY A 368 40.55 12.22 26.14
CA GLY A 368 39.87 11.05 26.66
C GLY A 368 38.88 10.48 25.65
N LYS A 369 38.65 9.15 25.66
CA LYS A 369 37.69 8.47 24.79
C LYS A 369 36.93 7.37 25.53
N SER A 370 35.63 7.24 25.23
CA SER A 370 34.80 6.14 25.72
C SER A 370 35.07 4.85 24.94
N SER A 371 34.62 3.73 25.52
CA SER A 371 34.27 2.55 24.71
C SER A 371 33.12 2.88 23.76
N SER A 372 33.05 2.22 22.60
CA SER A 372 31.95 2.41 21.65
C SER A 372 30.68 1.71 22.10
N VAL A 373 29.54 2.31 21.78
CA VAL A 373 28.19 1.75 21.92
C VAL A 373 27.65 1.47 20.52
N SER A 374 27.27 0.23 20.26
CA SER A 374 26.78 -0.22 18.96
C SER A 374 25.29 0.06 18.80
N TYR A 375 24.91 0.80 17.76
CA TYR A 375 23.55 0.79 17.22
C TYR A 375 23.49 -0.07 15.96
N THR A 376 22.31 -0.60 15.65
CA THR A 376 21.99 -1.11 14.32
C THR A 376 20.86 -0.25 13.77
N VAL A 377 21.11 0.49 12.70
CA VAL A 377 20.10 1.27 12.01
C VAL A 377 19.45 0.40 10.95
N ASP A 378 18.13 0.32 11.01
CA ASP A 378 17.29 -0.28 9.98
C ASP A 378 16.03 0.56 9.79
N THR A 379 16.01 1.37 8.73
CA THR A 379 14.89 2.26 8.40
C THR A 379 14.09 1.78 7.18
N VAL A 380 14.25 0.53 6.77
CA VAL A 380 13.64 -0.02 5.55
C VAL A 380 12.37 -0.80 5.90
N ALA A 381 11.20 -0.29 5.48
CA ALA A 381 9.95 -1.03 5.66
C ALA A 381 9.93 -2.34 4.83
N PRO A 382 9.47 -3.47 5.41
CA PRO A 382 9.44 -4.76 4.72
C PRO A 382 8.50 -4.73 3.51
N VAL A 383 8.89 -5.40 2.40
CA VAL A 383 8.08 -5.42 1.18
C VAL A 383 6.98 -6.48 1.26
N VAL A 384 5.81 -6.06 1.75
CA VAL A 384 4.58 -6.84 1.65
C VAL A 384 4.02 -6.79 0.22
N LYS A 385 3.40 -7.88 -0.23
CA LYS A 385 2.51 -7.92 -1.40
C LYS A 385 1.25 -8.69 -1.07
N LEU A 386 0.12 -8.34 -1.70
CA LEU A 386 -1.18 -8.97 -1.51
C LEU A 386 -1.95 -9.12 -2.85
N GLY A 387 -2.60 -10.26 -3.03
CA GLY A 387 -3.55 -10.50 -4.11
C GLY A 387 -4.45 -11.70 -3.84
N LEU A 388 -5.27 -12.07 -4.81
CA LEU A 388 -6.02 -13.34 -4.79
C LEU A 388 -5.11 -14.52 -5.13
N VAL A 389 -5.34 -15.68 -4.52
CA VAL A 389 -4.76 -16.98 -4.95
C VAL A 389 -5.17 -17.28 -6.39
N GLN A 390 -6.43 -16.98 -6.72
CA GLN A 390 -6.99 -17.10 -8.05
C GLN A 390 -8.13 -16.08 -8.21
N ASP A 391 -8.15 -15.36 -9.32
CA ASP A 391 -9.32 -14.60 -9.76
C ASP A 391 -10.25 -15.56 -10.53
N THR A 392 -11.52 -15.69 -10.12
CA THR A 392 -12.41 -16.77 -10.61
C THR A 392 -13.71 -16.21 -11.18
N GLY A 393 -13.91 -16.30 -12.49
CA GLY A 393 -15.17 -15.96 -13.12
C GLY A 393 -15.12 -16.12 -14.62
N THR A 394 -15.78 -15.21 -15.34
CA THR A 394 -15.63 -15.05 -16.79
C THR A 394 -14.30 -14.40 -17.19
N SER A 395 -13.67 -13.69 -16.25
CA SER A 395 -12.33 -13.10 -16.37
C SER A 395 -11.35 -13.75 -15.38
N SER A 396 -10.07 -13.40 -15.55
CA SER A 396 -8.98 -13.75 -14.62
C SER A 396 -8.15 -12.53 -14.20
N THR A 397 -8.66 -11.32 -14.47
CA THR A 397 -8.00 -10.04 -14.19
C THR A 397 -8.94 -8.90 -13.76
N ASP A 398 -10.27 -9.13 -13.68
CA ASP A 398 -11.24 -8.09 -13.30
C ASP A 398 -11.49 -8.00 -11.80
N LYS A 399 -10.97 -8.97 -11.03
CA LYS A 399 -11.08 -9.08 -9.57
C LYS A 399 -12.51 -9.35 -9.08
N ILE A 400 -13.36 -9.95 -9.91
CA ILE A 400 -14.69 -10.43 -9.53
C ILE A 400 -14.62 -11.94 -9.32
N THR A 401 -14.56 -12.36 -8.06
CA THR A 401 -14.25 -13.74 -7.67
C THR A 401 -15.37 -14.40 -6.85
N THR A 402 -15.46 -15.72 -6.95
CA THR A 402 -16.28 -16.59 -6.08
C THR A 402 -15.51 -17.04 -4.83
N ASN A 403 -14.19 -16.83 -4.81
CA ASN A 403 -13.28 -17.34 -3.80
C ASN A 403 -12.40 -16.21 -3.24
N ALA A 404 -12.58 -15.89 -1.97
CA ALA A 404 -11.82 -14.84 -1.27
C ALA A 404 -10.43 -15.27 -0.77
N ALA A 405 -9.89 -16.42 -1.21
CA ALA A 405 -8.55 -16.87 -0.81
C ALA A 405 -7.47 -15.89 -1.31
N LEU A 406 -6.68 -15.34 -0.37
CA LEU A 406 -5.62 -14.37 -0.61
C LEU A 406 -4.24 -15.04 -0.55
N THR A 407 -3.28 -14.48 -1.27
CA THR A 407 -1.86 -14.84 -1.24
C THR A 407 -0.99 -13.59 -1.28
N GLY A 408 0.29 -13.75 -0.99
CA GLY A 408 1.23 -12.64 -1.00
C GLY A 408 2.67 -13.01 -0.76
N THR A 409 3.48 -11.99 -0.58
CA THR A 409 4.86 -12.10 -0.06
C THR A 409 5.05 -11.20 1.15
N ALA A 410 5.98 -11.57 2.01
CA ALA A 410 6.48 -10.83 3.16
C ALA A 410 7.90 -11.34 3.47
N GLU A 411 8.52 -10.89 4.56
CA GLU A 411 9.79 -11.47 5.00
C GLU A 411 9.63 -12.91 5.50
N ALA A 412 10.63 -13.75 5.28
CA ALA A 412 10.56 -15.18 5.61
C ALA A 412 10.40 -15.40 7.12
N GLY A 413 9.37 -16.16 7.51
CA GLY A 413 9.01 -16.37 8.93
C GLY A 413 8.30 -15.19 9.61
N ALA A 414 8.05 -14.07 8.92
CA ALA A 414 7.40 -12.91 9.51
C ALA A 414 5.87 -13.08 9.64
N LYS A 415 5.28 -12.38 10.61
CA LYS A 415 3.83 -12.38 10.84
C LYS A 415 3.17 -11.28 10.01
N VAL A 416 2.30 -11.67 9.08
CA VAL A 416 1.46 -10.77 8.29
C VAL A 416 0.09 -10.65 8.96
N THR A 417 -0.35 -9.43 9.24
CA THR A 417 -1.69 -9.09 9.73
C THR A 417 -2.58 -8.61 8.59
N LEU A 418 -3.84 -9.09 8.54
CA LEU A 418 -4.82 -8.71 7.52
C LEU A 418 -6.05 -8.04 8.15
N SER A 419 -6.50 -6.94 7.57
CA SER A 419 -7.71 -6.20 8.01
C SER A 419 -8.51 -5.63 6.84
N GLU A 420 -9.81 -5.42 7.08
CA GLU A 420 -10.69 -4.62 6.23
C GLU A 420 -11.06 -3.33 6.98
N GLY A 421 -10.47 -2.22 6.57
CA GLY A 421 -10.47 -0.99 7.36
C GLY A 421 -9.91 -1.24 8.77
N THR A 422 -10.71 -0.94 9.80
CA THR A 422 -10.39 -1.21 11.21
C THR A 422 -10.74 -2.64 11.68
N THR A 423 -11.37 -3.45 10.84
CA THR A 423 -11.78 -4.82 11.21
C THR A 423 -10.63 -5.79 10.97
N ALA A 424 -10.02 -6.32 12.02
CA ALA A 424 -9.02 -7.38 11.90
C ALA A 424 -9.68 -8.67 11.36
N LEU A 425 -9.17 -9.20 10.25
CA LEU A 425 -9.61 -10.47 9.65
C LEU A 425 -8.78 -11.65 10.17
N GLY A 426 -7.50 -11.41 10.47
CA GLY A 426 -6.62 -12.41 11.07
C GLY A 426 -5.15 -12.12 10.86
N SER A 427 -4.33 -13.16 10.95
CA SER A 427 -2.90 -13.11 10.64
C SER A 427 -2.37 -14.47 10.22
N VAL A 428 -1.37 -14.48 9.34
CA VAL A 428 -0.63 -15.66 8.89
C VAL A 428 0.87 -15.44 9.10
N THR A 429 1.65 -16.51 9.21
CA THR A 429 3.12 -16.44 9.19
C THR A 429 3.61 -16.82 7.81
N ALA A 430 4.49 -16.02 7.21
CA ALA A 430 5.11 -16.33 5.93
C ALA A 430 6.10 -17.49 6.08
N ASP A 431 6.22 -18.31 5.03
CA ASP A 431 7.09 -19.47 5.02
C ASP A 431 8.59 -19.10 4.92
N SER A 432 9.46 -20.10 4.85
CA SER A 432 10.91 -19.92 4.71
C SER A 432 11.35 -19.28 3.38
N THR A 433 10.43 -19.10 2.43
CA THR A 433 10.64 -18.38 1.17
C THR A 433 9.89 -17.05 1.10
N GLY A 434 9.24 -16.63 2.19
CA GLY A 434 8.52 -15.37 2.28
C GLY A 434 7.10 -15.40 1.69
N HIS A 435 6.60 -16.57 1.26
CA HIS A 435 5.26 -16.71 0.73
C HIS A 435 4.23 -16.97 1.83
N TRP A 436 2.99 -16.51 1.63
CA TRP A 436 1.89 -16.75 2.56
C TRP A 436 0.54 -16.81 1.84
N ASN A 437 -0.38 -17.59 2.42
CA ASN A 437 -1.77 -17.75 1.94
C ASN A 437 -2.74 -17.54 3.11
N PHE A 438 -3.84 -16.81 2.92
CA PHE A 438 -4.86 -16.57 3.94
C PHE A 438 -6.26 -16.53 3.33
N THR A 439 -7.22 -17.28 3.88
CA THR A 439 -8.63 -17.23 3.44
C THR A 439 -9.47 -16.57 4.53
N PRO A 440 -9.96 -15.33 4.34
CA PRO A 440 -10.86 -14.68 5.29
C PRO A 440 -12.17 -15.45 5.46
N THR A 441 -12.57 -15.71 6.71
CA THR A 441 -13.84 -16.38 7.02
C THR A 441 -14.95 -15.37 7.27
N GLY A 442 -16.11 -15.53 6.62
CA GLY A 442 -17.31 -14.73 6.92
C GLY A 442 -17.39 -13.37 6.22
N LEU A 443 -16.59 -13.12 5.18
CA LEU A 443 -16.87 -12.04 4.23
C LEU A 443 -18.24 -12.25 3.58
N LYS A 444 -18.87 -11.14 3.17
CA LYS A 444 -20.19 -11.13 2.53
C LYS A 444 -20.01 -10.99 1.02
N LEU A 445 -21.09 -11.13 0.25
CA LEU A 445 -21.05 -10.72 -1.16
C LEU A 445 -20.97 -9.20 -1.25
N GLY A 446 -20.15 -8.68 -2.17
CA GLY A 446 -19.90 -7.25 -2.35
C GLY A 446 -18.43 -6.91 -2.59
N ALA A 447 -18.13 -5.61 -2.68
CA ALA A 447 -16.77 -5.10 -2.82
C ALA A 447 -16.03 -5.10 -1.48
N HIS A 448 -14.78 -5.54 -1.51
CA HIS A 448 -13.86 -5.65 -0.39
C HIS A 448 -12.58 -4.85 -0.64
N THR A 449 -11.92 -4.40 0.42
CA THR A 449 -10.60 -3.76 0.34
C THR A 449 -9.76 -4.17 1.54
N ILE A 450 -8.83 -5.08 1.28
CA ILE A 450 -8.03 -5.74 2.31
C ILE A 450 -6.66 -5.09 2.37
N LEU A 451 -6.23 -4.74 3.58
CA LEU A 451 -4.88 -4.34 3.92
C LEU A 451 -4.14 -5.57 4.45
N ALA A 452 -2.99 -5.91 3.87
CA ALA A 452 -2.00 -6.81 4.47
C ALA A 452 -0.83 -5.98 4.96
N SER A 453 -0.31 -6.28 6.16
CA SER A 453 0.79 -5.52 6.77
C SER A 453 1.75 -6.43 7.54
N GLN A 454 3.00 -6.02 7.62
CA GLN A 454 4.04 -6.66 8.41
C GLN A 454 4.84 -5.56 9.13
N THR A 455 5.14 -5.76 10.41
CA THR A 455 6.16 -4.98 11.14
C THR A 455 7.41 -5.84 11.31
N ASP A 456 8.59 -5.27 11.09
CA ASP A 456 9.87 -5.93 11.28
C ASP A 456 10.36 -5.89 12.75
N ALA A 457 11.61 -6.28 13.00
CA ALA A 457 12.21 -6.26 14.34
C ALA A 457 12.68 -4.86 14.80
N ALA A 458 12.87 -3.90 13.88
CA ALA A 458 13.27 -2.52 14.16
C ALA A 458 12.08 -1.59 14.41
N GLY A 459 10.88 -2.01 14.00
CA GLY A 459 9.62 -1.28 14.10
C GLY A 459 9.13 -0.67 12.79
N ASN A 460 9.80 -0.88 11.65
CA ASN A 460 9.25 -0.42 10.37
C ASN A 460 8.04 -1.27 10.00
N THR A 461 6.99 -0.64 9.46
CA THR A 461 5.77 -1.34 9.03
C THR A 461 5.60 -1.15 7.53
N GLY A 462 5.62 -2.26 6.81
CA GLY A 462 5.28 -2.34 5.39
C GLY A 462 3.87 -2.87 5.20
N SER A 463 3.23 -2.50 4.09
CA SER A 463 1.88 -2.95 3.76
C SER A 463 1.58 -2.90 2.27
N ASP A 464 0.57 -3.69 1.86
CA ASP A 464 -0.03 -3.65 0.54
C ASP A 464 -1.56 -3.72 0.67
N THR A 465 -2.30 -3.15 -0.29
CA THR A 465 -3.76 -3.04 -0.26
C THR A 465 -4.38 -3.54 -1.55
N PHE A 466 -5.27 -4.53 -1.45
CA PHE A 466 -5.91 -5.15 -2.60
C PHE A 466 -7.43 -5.09 -2.48
N ALA A 467 -8.08 -4.61 -3.54
CA ALA A 467 -9.53 -4.54 -3.67
C ALA A 467 -10.04 -5.58 -4.68
N PHE A 468 -11.15 -6.22 -4.36
CA PHE A 468 -11.84 -7.22 -5.19
C PHE A 468 -13.34 -7.25 -4.87
N THR A 469 -14.14 -7.91 -5.69
CA THR A 469 -15.57 -8.15 -5.43
C THR A 469 -15.77 -9.64 -5.20
N LEU A 470 -16.39 -10.00 -4.06
CA LEU A 470 -16.85 -11.36 -3.78
C LEU A 470 -18.28 -11.50 -4.32
N GLN A 471 -18.47 -12.32 -5.35
CA GLN A 471 -19.75 -12.52 -6.03
C GLN A 471 -19.91 -13.99 -6.44
N ASN A 472 -21.14 -14.50 -6.40
CA ASN A 472 -21.48 -15.83 -6.89
C ASN A 472 -21.95 -15.77 -8.35
N ALA A 473 -21.73 -16.84 -9.11
CA ALA A 473 -22.45 -17.07 -10.36
C ALA A 473 -23.99 -17.14 -10.12
N PRO A 474 -24.82 -16.84 -11.13
CA PRO A 474 -26.27 -16.76 -10.94
C PRO A 474 -26.90 -18.07 -10.43
N THR A 475 -27.93 -17.98 -9.59
CA THR A 475 -28.71 -19.15 -9.17
C THR A 475 -29.97 -19.27 -10.02
N VAL A 476 -29.92 -20.14 -11.04
CA VAL A 476 -30.97 -20.26 -12.07
C VAL A 476 -31.90 -21.44 -11.78
N ALA A 477 -33.22 -21.23 -11.91
CA ALA A 477 -34.22 -22.29 -11.83
C ALA A 477 -35.31 -22.10 -12.90
N ILE A 478 -35.86 -23.22 -13.38
CA ILE A 478 -37.12 -23.27 -14.15
C ILE A 478 -38.25 -23.57 -13.15
N THR A 479 -39.36 -22.86 -13.24
CA THR A 479 -40.56 -23.07 -12.40
C THR A 479 -41.77 -23.58 -13.20
N SER A 480 -41.74 -23.53 -14.53
CA SER A 480 -42.66 -24.32 -15.37
C SER A 480 -42.43 -25.82 -15.19
N SER A 481 -43.52 -26.60 -15.21
CA SER A 481 -43.48 -28.06 -15.34
C SER A 481 -43.40 -28.47 -16.81
N GLY A 482 -42.57 -29.48 -17.11
CA GLY A 482 -42.65 -30.19 -18.39
C GLY A 482 -43.78 -31.24 -18.42
N GLY A 483 -43.97 -31.89 -19.56
CA GLY A 483 -44.99 -32.94 -19.75
C GLY A 483 -45.08 -33.46 -21.18
N LEU A 484 -46.06 -34.30 -21.45
CA LEU A 484 -46.43 -34.71 -22.81
C LEU A 484 -47.09 -33.52 -23.54
N THR A 485 -46.73 -33.27 -24.79
CA THR A 485 -47.28 -32.18 -25.61
C THR A 485 -47.30 -32.53 -27.09
N ASN A 486 -48.37 -32.11 -27.78
CA ASN A 486 -48.45 -32.08 -29.24
C ASN A 486 -48.20 -30.69 -29.85
N THR A 487 -47.86 -29.70 -29.03
CA THR A 487 -47.45 -28.37 -29.50
C THR A 487 -45.98 -28.13 -29.19
N LEU A 488 -45.22 -27.67 -30.19
CA LEU A 488 -43.81 -27.30 -30.03
C LEU A 488 -43.65 -25.94 -29.34
N ALA A 489 -44.60 -25.01 -29.55
CA ALA A 489 -44.57 -23.69 -28.94
C ALA A 489 -45.02 -23.77 -27.47
N VAL A 490 -44.07 -23.59 -26.54
CA VAL A 490 -44.32 -23.65 -25.09
C VAL A 490 -43.86 -22.38 -24.40
N LYS A 491 -44.52 -22.02 -23.30
CA LYS A 491 -44.12 -20.88 -22.46
C LYS A 491 -43.44 -21.36 -21.19
N LEU A 492 -42.18 -20.98 -21.04
CA LEU A 492 -41.37 -21.30 -19.86
C LEU A 492 -41.24 -20.08 -18.97
N ALA A 493 -41.14 -20.35 -17.67
CA ALA A 493 -40.91 -19.35 -16.64
C ALA A 493 -39.96 -19.92 -15.59
N GLY A 494 -39.31 -19.02 -14.87
CA GLY A 494 -38.34 -19.38 -13.83
C GLY A 494 -37.86 -18.19 -13.03
N THR A 495 -36.76 -18.40 -12.31
CA THR A 495 -36.12 -17.40 -11.47
C THR A 495 -34.60 -17.40 -11.64
N VAL A 496 -34.01 -16.23 -11.46
CA VAL A 496 -32.58 -15.99 -11.18
C VAL A 496 -32.50 -15.16 -9.87
N GLY A 497 -31.31 -15.03 -9.28
CA GLY A 497 -31.08 -14.12 -8.16
C GLY A 497 -31.42 -12.67 -8.51
N VAL A 498 -32.02 -11.93 -7.56
CA VAL A 498 -32.38 -10.50 -7.76
C VAL A 498 -31.16 -9.58 -7.93
N SER A 499 -29.96 -10.07 -7.57
CA SER A 499 -28.65 -9.48 -7.87
C SER A 499 -28.38 -9.35 -9.37
N ASP A 500 -29.00 -10.19 -10.18
CA ASP A 500 -28.71 -10.40 -11.60
C ASP A 500 -29.88 -9.89 -12.47
N ALA A 501 -30.69 -8.97 -11.94
CA ALA A 501 -31.74 -8.31 -12.73
C ALA A 501 -31.14 -7.57 -13.93
N GLY A 502 -31.70 -7.80 -15.12
CA GLY A 502 -31.18 -7.28 -16.39
C GLY A 502 -30.16 -8.20 -17.09
N THR A 503 -29.80 -9.36 -16.55
CA THR A 503 -29.11 -10.42 -17.30
C THR A 503 -30.06 -11.17 -18.23
N THR A 504 -29.53 -12.11 -19.02
CA THR A 504 -30.27 -12.86 -20.03
C THR A 504 -30.18 -14.35 -19.73
N VAL A 505 -31.32 -14.97 -19.40
CA VAL A 505 -31.45 -16.41 -19.35
C VAL A 505 -31.48 -16.97 -20.76
N HIS A 506 -30.60 -17.93 -21.03
CA HIS A 506 -30.58 -18.79 -22.20
C HIS A 506 -31.29 -20.11 -21.87
N VAL A 507 -32.19 -20.57 -22.74
CA VAL A 507 -32.94 -21.83 -22.58
C VAL A 507 -32.46 -22.83 -23.62
N LEU A 508 -32.06 -24.02 -23.18
CA LEU A 508 -31.46 -25.05 -24.01
C LEU A 508 -32.23 -26.37 -23.96
N ASP A 509 -32.47 -26.97 -25.13
CA ASP A 509 -32.86 -28.37 -25.27
C ASP A 509 -31.60 -29.21 -25.50
N GLY A 510 -31.18 -29.93 -24.46
CA GLY A 510 -29.88 -30.61 -24.43
C GLY A 510 -28.70 -29.63 -24.55
N ALA A 511 -28.21 -29.43 -25.78
CA ALA A 511 -27.13 -28.51 -26.12
C ALA A 511 -27.53 -27.40 -27.11
N THR A 512 -28.77 -27.40 -27.61
CA THR A 512 -29.28 -26.42 -28.58
C THR A 512 -30.06 -25.33 -27.87
N GLU A 513 -29.68 -24.07 -28.04
CA GLU A 513 -30.48 -22.94 -27.56
C GLU A 513 -31.80 -22.83 -28.34
N ILE A 514 -32.92 -22.77 -27.61
CA ILE A 514 -34.29 -22.70 -28.16
C ILE A 514 -35.01 -21.39 -27.82
N GLY A 515 -34.33 -20.48 -27.10
CA GLY A 515 -34.79 -19.11 -26.85
C GLY A 515 -34.12 -18.47 -25.63
N THR A 516 -34.41 -17.19 -25.41
CA THR A 516 -33.85 -16.37 -24.33
C THR A 516 -34.92 -15.54 -23.62
N ALA A 517 -34.62 -15.05 -22.42
CA ALA A 517 -35.46 -14.09 -21.68
C ALA A 517 -34.63 -13.21 -20.74
N LEU A 518 -35.00 -11.93 -20.64
CA LEU A 518 -34.41 -11.00 -19.66
C LEU A 518 -34.88 -11.34 -18.24
N VAL A 519 -33.96 -11.27 -17.27
CA VAL A 519 -34.27 -11.33 -15.83
C VAL A 519 -34.89 -10.00 -15.39
N GLN A 520 -36.08 -10.06 -14.81
CA GLN A 520 -36.82 -8.88 -14.32
C GLN A 520 -36.31 -8.43 -12.95
N ALA A 521 -36.68 -7.22 -12.52
CA ALA A 521 -36.24 -6.62 -11.26
C ALA A 521 -36.64 -7.40 -9.98
N ASP A 522 -37.56 -8.36 -10.09
CA ASP A 522 -37.96 -9.28 -9.02
C ASP A 522 -37.33 -10.68 -9.13
N GLY A 523 -36.33 -10.84 -10.01
CA GLY A 523 -35.62 -12.09 -10.30
C GLY A 523 -36.38 -13.06 -11.22
N LYS A 524 -37.60 -12.76 -11.67
CA LYS A 524 -38.34 -13.67 -12.57
C LYS A 524 -37.90 -13.51 -14.02
N TRP A 525 -38.03 -14.59 -14.80
CA TRP A 525 -37.94 -14.57 -16.25
C TRP A 525 -39.07 -15.39 -16.87
N SER A 526 -39.40 -15.10 -18.13
CA SER A 526 -40.29 -15.95 -18.92
C SER A 526 -39.96 -15.87 -20.40
N ALA A 527 -39.78 -17.03 -21.03
CA ALA A 527 -39.50 -17.19 -22.45
C ALA A 527 -40.68 -17.85 -23.15
N ALA A 528 -41.01 -17.39 -24.36
CA ALA A 528 -41.74 -18.21 -25.32
C ALA A 528 -40.70 -18.92 -26.18
N VAL A 529 -40.74 -20.25 -26.24
CA VAL A 529 -39.76 -21.07 -26.95
C VAL A 529 -40.45 -22.08 -27.86
N SER A 530 -39.73 -22.55 -28.87
CA SER A 530 -40.15 -23.70 -29.68
C SER A 530 -39.28 -24.89 -29.35
N LEU A 531 -39.87 -25.96 -28.85
CA LEU A 531 -39.22 -27.27 -28.73
C LEU A 531 -38.74 -27.74 -30.10
N LEU A 532 -37.64 -28.50 -30.14
CA LEU A 532 -37.13 -29.06 -31.40
C LEU A 532 -38.16 -30.00 -32.01
N ASN A 533 -38.38 -29.93 -33.32
CA ASN A 533 -39.37 -30.76 -34.03
C ASN A 533 -38.85 -32.20 -34.24
N GLN A 534 -38.78 -32.95 -33.13
CA GLN A 534 -38.40 -34.35 -33.05
C GLN A 534 -39.40 -35.04 -32.11
N GLN A 535 -39.65 -36.34 -32.28
CA GLN A 535 -40.56 -37.08 -31.40
C GLN A 535 -39.78 -37.69 -30.22
N GLY A 536 -40.40 -37.78 -29.05
CA GLY A 536 -39.82 -38.41 -27.85
C GLY A 536 -39.43 -37.40 -26.77
N SER A 537 -38.43 -37.72 -25.94
CA SER A 537 -38.08 -36.95 -24.75
C SER A 537 -37.09 -35.81 -25.04
N HIS A 538 -37.43 -34.61 -24.57
CA HIS A 538 -36.62 -33.39 -24.63
C HIS A 538 -36.21 -32.99 -23.21
N GLN A 539 -34.97 -32.51 -23.04
CA GLN A 539 -34.41 -32.20 -21.72
C GLN A 539 -34.06 -30.71 -21.65
N ILE A 540 -35.03 -29.92 -21.17
CA ILE A 540 -34.96 -28.46 -21.21
C ILE A 540 -34.30 -27.93 -19.95
N SER A 541 -33.22 -27.19 -20.12
CA SER A 541 -32.47 -26.52 -19.05
C SER A 541 -32.38 -25.01 -19.32
N ALA A 542 -32.04 -24.24 -18.29
CA ALA A 542 -31.83 -22.81 -18.39
C ALA A 542 -30.47 -22.43 -17.77
N SER A 543 -29.82 -21.41 -18.34
CA SER A 543 -28.55 -20.89 -17.82
C SER A 543 -28.46 -19.38 -17.96
N ASP A 544 -27.76 -18.73 -17.04
CA ASP A 544 -27.51 -17.28 -17.04
C ASP A 544 -26.05 -17.04 -16.63
N THR A 545 -25.44 -15.92 -17.03
CA THR A 545 -24.03 -15.63 -16.79
C THR A 545 -23.83 -14.19 -16.31
N ASN A 546 -23.22 -14.06 -15.13
CA ASN A 546 -22.67 -12.79 -14.63
C ASN A 546 -21.13 -12.86 -14.65
N ALA A 547 -20.45 -11.79 -14.23
CA ALA A 547 -18.98 -11.74 -14.24
C ALA A 547 -18.30 -12.85 -13.39
N ALA A 548 -18.95 -13.31 -12.32
CA ALA A 548 -18.46 -14.40 -11.48
C ALA A 548 -18.73 -15.81 -12.07
N GLY A 549 -19.43 -15.92 -13.21
CA GLY A 549 -19.57 -17.15 -13.99
C GLY A 549 -21.00 -17.50 -14.40
N THR A 550 -21.16 -18.71 -14.93
CA THR A 550 -22.44 -19.23 -15.47
C THR A 550 -23.18 -20.09 -14.47
N GLY A 551 -24.41 -19.69 -14.12
CA GLY A 551 -25.39 -20.49 -13.42
C GLY A 551 -26.18 -21.41 -14.35
N LYS A 552 -26.65 -22.55 -13.84
CA LYS A 552 -27.50 -23.51 -14.57
C LYS A 552 -28.62 -24.07 -13.69
N SER A 553 -29.79 -24.28 -14.28
CA SER A 553 -30.90 -24.98 -13.62
C SER A 553 -30.76 -26.49 -13.70
N SER A 554 -31.51 -27.21 -12.86
CA SER A 554 -31.93 -28.58 -13.18
C SER A 554 -32.76 -28.59 -14.47
N SER A 555 -32.72 -29.70 -15.22
CA SER A 555 -33.55 -29.88 -16.41
C SER A 555 -35.00 -30.27 -16.04
N ILE A 556 -35.95 -29.89 -16.89
CA ILE A 556 -37.31 -30.45 -16.94
C ILE A 556 -37.46 -31.28 -18.22
N SER A 557 -38.24 -32.36 -18.16
CA SER A 557 -38.52 -33.20 -19.33
C SER A 557 -39.83 -32.77 -20.01
N TYR A 558 -39.79 -32.54 -21.31
CA TYR A 558 -40.97 -32.67 -22.16
C TYR A 558 -40.94 -34.03 -22.86
N THR A 559 -42.11 -34.48 -23.31
CA THR A 559 -42.24 -35.51 -24.35
C THR A 559 -43.02 -34.88 -25.49
N VAL A 560 -42.40 -34.75 -26.66
CA VAL A 560 -43.07 -34.26 -27.88
C VAL A 560 -43.66 -35.45 -28.62
N ASP A 561 -44.94 -35.34 -28.94
CA ASP A 561 -45.66 -36.28 -29.78
C ASP A 561 -46.65 -35.50 -30.67
N THR A 562 -46.26 -35.27 -31.92
CA THR A 562 -47.06 -34.51 -32.91
C THR A 562 -47.68 -35.41 -33.99
N VAL A 563 -47.73 -36.74 -33.76
CA VAL A 563 -48.18 -37.71 -34.75
C VAL A 563 -49.63 -38.10 -34.51
N ALA A 564 -50.53 -37.76 -35.43
CA ALA A 564 -51.92 -38.20 -35.35
C ALA A 564 -52.04 -39.73 -35.53
N PRO A 565 -52.88 -40.42 -34.72
CA PRO A 565 -53.10 -41.86 -34.83
C PRO A 565 -53.73 -42.25 -36.17
N VAL A 566 -53.36 -43.41 -36.73
CA VAL A 566 -53.89 -43.86 -38.02
C VAL A 566 -55.21 -44.62 -37.84
N VAL A 567 -56.32 -43.90 -38.00
CA VAL A 567 -57.66 -44.49 -38.11
C VAL A 567 -57.91 -45.00 -39.54
N LYS A 568 -58.69 -46.07 -39.66
CA LYS A 568 -59.31 -46.52 -40.93
C LYS A 568 -60.75 -46.92 -40.68
N LEU A 569 -61.62 -46.71 -41.67
CA LEU A 569 -63.05 -47.03 -41.62
C LEU A 569 -63.53 -47.65 -42.95
N GLY A 570 -64.36 -48.69 -42.85
CA GLY A 570 -65.07 -49.30 -43.97
C GLY A 570 -66.31 -50.07 -43.51
N LEU A 571 -66.91 -50.83 -44.43
CA LEU A 571 -67.96 -51.81 -44.12
C LEU A 571 -67.33 -53.15 -43.71
N VAL A 572 -67.95 -53.86 -42.76
CA VAL A 572 -67.65 -55.28 -42.47
C VAL A 572 -67.85 -56.12 -43.74
N GLN A 573 -68.90 -55.81 -44.50
CA GLN A 573 -69.19 -56.41 -45.80
C GLN A 573 -70.02 -55.43 -46.66
N ASP A 574 -69.65 -55.30 -47.93
CA ASP A 574 -70.48 -54.66 -48.95
C ASP A 574 -71.47 -55.72 -49.48
N THR A 575 -72.76 -55.58 -49.19
CA THR A 575 -73.78 -56.64 -49.40
C THR A 575 -74.75 -56.39 -50.55
N GLY A 576 -74.47 -55.42 -51.42
CA GLY A 576 -75.23 -55.15 -52.63
C GLY A 576 -74.89 -56.08 -53.80
N THR A 577 -75.23 -55.63 -55.01
CA THR A 577 -74.96 -56.37 -56.26
C THR A 577 -73.49 -56.42 -56.66
N SER A 578 -72.66 -55.50 -56.16
CA SER A 578 -71.20 -55.57 -56.24
C SER A 578 -70.60 -55.60 -54.84
N SER A 579 -69.43 -56.22 -54.68
CA SER A 579 -68.69 -56.21 -53.42
C SER A 579 -67.74 -55.01 -53.27
N THR A 580 -67.91 -53.97 -54.11
CA THR A 580 -67.07 -52.76 -54.13
C THR A 580 -67.80 -51.47 -54.53
N ASP A 581 -69.13 -51.48 -54.71
CA ASP A 581 -69.89 -50.28 -55.12
C ASP A 581 -70.33 -49.42 -53.92
N LYS A 582 -70.17 -49.92 -52.70
CA LYS A 582 -70.57 -49.32 -51.43
C LYS A 582 -72.08 -49.15 -51.29
N ILE A 583 -72.85 -49.99 -51.97
CA ILE A 583 -74.30 -50.12 -51.81
C ILE A 583 -74.53 -51.38 -50.96
N THR A 584 -75.04 -51.20 -49.74
CA THR A 584 -75.13 -52.29 -48.76
C THR A 584 -76.53 -52.35 -48.14
N THR A 585 -76.94 -53.55 -47.71
CA THR A 585 -78.12 -53.77 -46.87
C THR A 585 -77.75 -53.92 -45.39
N ASN A 586 -76.46 -53.88 -45.07
CA ASN A 586 -75.92 -54.00 -43.71
C ASN A 586 -75.01 -52.81 -43.38
N ALA A 587 -75.37 -52.02 -42.37
CA ALA A 587 -74.60 -50.86 -41.93
C ALA A 587 -73.50 -51.18 -40.89
N ALA A 588 -73.11 -52.45 -40.73
CA ALA A 588 -72.00 -52.82 -39.85
C ALA A 588 -70.67 -52.27 -40.41
N LEU A 589 -70.05 -51.37 -39.65
CA LEU A 589 -68.77 -50.75 -39.95
C LEU A 589 -67.62 -51.49 -39.27
N THR A 590 -66.46 -51.47 -39.89
CA THR A 590 -65.22 -52.07 -39.37
C THR A 590 -64.05 -51.12 -39.59
N GLY A 591 -62.93 -51.33 -38.90
CA GLY A 591 -61.78 -50.46 -39.07
C GLY A 591 -60.56 -50.83 -38.24
N THR A 592 -59.55 -49.96 -38.33
CA THR A 592 -58.37 -50.01 -37.47
C THR A 592 -58.16 -48.70 -36.73
N ALA A 593 -57.57 -48.77 -35.56
CA ALA A 593 -57.09 -47.65 -34.75
C ALA A 593 -55.93 -48.15 -33.87
N GLU A 594 -55.43 -47.34 -32.94
CA GLU A 594 -54.44 -47.81 -31.97
C GLU A 594 -55.05 -48.82 -30.99
N ALA A 595 -54.25 -49.82 -30.58
CA ALA A 595 -54.72 -50.92 -29.74
C ALA A 595 -55.22 -50.42 -28.37
N GLY A 596 -56.45 -50.78 -28.00
CA GLY A 596 -57.10 -50.29 -26.78
C GLY A 596 -57.64 -48.86 -26.84
N ALA A 597 -57.47 -48.13 -27.96
CA ALA A 597 -57.93 -46.74 -28.08
C ALA A 597 -59.45 -46.64 -28.34
N LYS A 598 -60.03 -45.49 -27.97
CA LYS A 598 -61.46 -45.22 -28.18
C LYS A 598 -61.68 -44.51 -29.52
N VAL A 599 -62.36 -45.19 -30.44
CA VAL A 599 -62.83 -44.63 -31.71
C VAL A 599 -64.22 -44.06 -31.53
N THR A 600 -64.44 -42.83 -31.97
CA THR A 600 -65.74 -42.16 -31.98
C THR A 600 -66.26 -42.08 -33.41
N LEU A 601 -67.57 -42.34 -33.62
CA LEU A 601 -68.20 -42.32 -34.93
C LEU A 601 -69.32 -41.28 -34.99
N SER A 602 -69.37 -40.52 -36.09
CA SER A 602 -70.36 -39.45 -36.30
C SER A 602 -70.73 -39.26 -37.77
N GLU A 603 -71.97 -38.83 -38.02
CA GLU A 603 -72.45 -38.35 -39.32
C GLU A 603 -72.66 -36.84 -39.26
N GLY A 604 -71.79 -36.08 -39.94
CA GLY A 604 -71.72 -34.63 -39.78
C GLY A 604 -71.48 -34.24 -38.32
N THR A 605 -72.41 -33.48 -37.73
CA THR A 605 -72.40 -33.13 -36.30
C THR A 605 -73.13 -34.13 -35.39
N THR A 606 -73.72 -35.19 -35.95
CA THR A 606 -74.50 -36.19 -35.19
C THR A 606 -73.59 -37.31 -34.71
N ALA A 607 -73.35 -37.40 -33.40
CA ALA A 607 -72.64 -38.55 -32.82
C ALA A 607 -73.49 -39.82 -32.96
N LEU A 608 -72.90 -40.88 -33.55
CA LEU A 608 -73.54 -42.20 -33.70
C LEU A 608 -73.14 -43.15 -32.56
N GLY A 609 -71.93 -42.99 -32.03
CA GLY A 609 -71.46 -43.74 -30.86
C GLY A 609 -69.94 -43.80 -30.77
N SER A 610 -69.43 -44.80 -30.06
CA SER A 610 -68.00 -45.07 -29.95
C SER A 610 -67.74 -46.53 -29.62
N VAL A 611 -66.60 -47.06 -30.07
CA VAL A 611 -66.09 -48.40 -29.80
C VAL A 611 -64.65 -48.31 -29.29
N THR A 612 -64.21 -49.30 -28.51
CA THR A 612 -62.80 -49.44 -28.13
C THR A 612 -62.16 -50.48 -29.05
N ALA A 613 -61.03 -50.13 -29.66
CA ALA A 613 -60.26 -51.07 -30.48
C ALA A 613 -59.60 -52.15 -29.62
N ASP A 614 -59.47 -53.36 -30.16
CA ASP A 614 -58.93 -54.51 -29.45
C ASP A 614 -57.39 -54.43 -29.28
N SER A 615 -56.79 -55.49 -28.73
CA SER A 615 -55.32 -55.58 -28.55
C SER A 615 -54.51 -55.69 -29.85
N THR A 616 -55.17 -55.77 -31.01
CA THR A 616 -54.56 -55.72 -32.35
C THR A 616 -54.85 -54.41 -33.09
N GLY A 617 -55.70 -53.54 -32.51
CA GLY A 617 -56.16 -52.30 -33.14
C GLY A 617 -57.42 -52.45 -34.00
N HIS A 618 -58.03 -53.63 -34.07
CA HIS A 618 -59.27 -53.85 -34.82
C HIS A 618 -60.49 -53.34 -34.05
N TRP A 619 -61.52 -52.88 -34.75
CA TRP A 619 -62.80 -52.53 -34.15
C TRP A 619 -63.97 -52.72 -35.12
N ASP A 620 -65.14 -53.02 -34.57
CA ASP A 620 -66.39 -53.17 -35.30
C ASP A 620 -67.51 -52.37 -34.62
N PHE A 621 -68.31 -51.64 -35.40
CA PHE A 621 -69.39 -50.81 -34.89
C PHE A 621 -70.60 -50.84 -35.83
N THR A 622 -71.78 -51.23 -35.33
CA THR A 622 -73.04 -51.15 -36.09
C THR A 622 -73.87 -49.97 -35.55
N PRO A 623 -74.02 -48.87 -36.31
CA PRO A 623 -74.81 -47.72 -35.86
C PRO A 623 -76.29 -48.07 -35.73
N ALA A 624 -76.90 -47.72 -34.60
CA ALA A 624 -78.31 -48.03 -34.34
C ALA A 624 -79.25 -47.11 -35.14
N ASN A 625 -80.14 -47.71 -35.94
CA ASN A 625 -81.22 -47.03 -36.68
C ASN A 625 -80.76 -45.97 -37.70
N LEU A 626 -79.70 -46.24 -38.46
CA LEU A 626 -79.48 -45.55 -39.74
C LEU A 626 -80.70 -45.72 -40.66
N LYS A 627 -80.93 -44.73 -41.52
CA LYS A 627 -82.05 -44.71 -42.47
C LYS A 627 -81.61 -45.31 -43.80
N LEU A 628 -82.55 -45.55 -44.70
CA LEU A 628 -82.18 -45.86 -46.08
C LEU A 628 -81.71 -44.59 -46.80
N GLY A 629 -80.68 -44.73 -47.64
CA GLY A 629 -80.06 -43.64 -48.41
C GLY A 629 -78.56 -43.48 -48.16
N ALA A 630 -78.01 -42.39 -48.69
CA ALA A 630 -76.59 -42.10 -48.66
C ALA A 630 -76.14 -41.60 -47.28
N HIS A 631 -75.09 -42.22 -46.76
CA HIS A 631 -74.46 -41.91 -45.48
C HIS A 631 -73.00 -41.49 -45.67
N THR A 632 -72.48 -40.68 -44.74
CA THR A 632 -71.05 -40.30 -44.72
C THR A 632 -70.58 -40.23 -43.28
N ILE A 633 -69.88 -41.28 -42.88
CA ILE A 633 -69.47 -41.51 -41.50
C ILE A 633 -68.01 -41.11 -41.33
N LEU A 634 -67.75 -40.28 -40.34
CA LEU A 634 -66.43 -39.96 -39.82
C LEU A 634 -66.15 -40.91 -38.65
N ALA A 635 -65.04 -41.63 -38.68
CA ALA A 635 -64.45 -42.29 -37.51
C ALA A 635 -63.21 -41.50 -37.08
N SER A 636 -63.06 -41.25 -35.78
CA SER A 636 -61.90 -40.52 -35.24
C SER A 636 -61.39 -41.08 -33.92
N GLN A 637 -60.09 -40.91 -33.69
CA GLN A 637 -59.39 -41.26 -32.46
C GLN A 637 -58.51 -40.08 -32.05
N THR A 638 -58.50 -39.74 -30.76
CA THR A 638 -57.52 -38.82 -30.16
C THR A 638 -56.56 -39.63 -29.30
N ASP A 639 -55.26 -39.33 -29.37
CA ASP A 639 -54.22 -39.98 -28.55
C ASP A 639 -54.07 -39.32 -27.15
N ALA A 640 -53.01 -39.68 -26.43
CA ALA A 640 -52.71 -39.12 -25.10
C ALA A 640 -52.07 -37.73 -25.12
N ALA A 641 -51.49 -37.29 -26.25
CA ALA A 641 -50.87 -35.98 -26.44
C ALA A 641 -51.88 -34.93 -26.95
N GLY A 642 -53.00 -35.38 -27.50
CA GLY A 642 -54.07 -34.57 -28.07
C GLY A 642 -54.14 -34.57 -29.60
N ASN A 643 -53.30 -35.34 -30.32
CA ASN A 643 -53.44 -35.43 -31.77
C ASN A 643 -54.69 -36.24 -32.11
N THR A 644 -55.44 -35.78 -33.11
CA THR A 644 -56.66 -36.46 -33.56
C THR A 644 -56.49 -36.93 -34.99
N GLY A 645 -56.56 -38.24 -35.18
CA GLY A 645 -56.63 -38.88 -36.49
C GLY A 645 -58.06 -39.27 -36.84
N SER A 646 -58.36 -39.35 -38.13
CA SER A 646 -59.69 -39.73 -38.61
C SER A 646 -59.67 -40.30 -40.02
N ASP A 647 -60.72 -41.06 -40.33
CA ASP A 647 -61.05 -41.55 -41.67
C ASP A 647 -62.54 -41.32 -41.96
N THR A 648 -62.91 -41.14 -43.22
CA THR A 648 -64.29 -40.83 -43.64
C THR A 648 -64.74 -41.77 -44.75
N PHE A 649 -65.82 -42.51 -44.49
CA PHE A 649 -66.37 -43.49 -45.42
C PHE A 649 -67.83 -43.18 -45.76
N ALA A 650 -68.13 -43.17 -47.06
CA ALA A 650 -69.47 -42.97 -47.59
C ALA A 650 -69.99 -44.24 -48.25
N PHE A 651 -71.28 -44.54 -48.04
CA PHE A 651 -72.00 -45.70 -48.56
C PHE A 651 -73.49 -45.40 -48.73
N ASN A 652 -74.21 -46.22 -49.49
CA ASN A 652 -75.67 -46.17 -49.59
C ASN A 652 -76.27 -47.34 -48.81
N LEU A 653 -77.16 -47.08 -47.86
CA LEU A 653 -77.89 -48.12 -47.13
C LEU A 653 -79.23 -48.40 -47.82
N GLU A 654 -79.43 -49.62 -48.29
CA GLU A 654 -80.61 -50.05 -49.03
C GLU A 654 -81.40 -51.15 -48.30
N SER A 655 -82.64 -51.36 -48.74
CA SER A 655 -83.51 -52.42 -48.22
C SER A 655 -83.12 -53.78 -48.79
N SER A 656 -83.21 -54.84 -47.99
CA SER A 656 -83.02 -56.23 -48.46
C SER A 656 -84.18 -56.77 -49.32
N ALA A 657 -85.20 -55.95 -49.60
CA ALA A 657 -86.25 -56.26 -50.56
C ALA A 657 -85.80 -55.91 -51.99
N PRO A 658 -85.98 -56.79 -53.00
CA PRO A 658 -85.60 -56.50 -54.37
C PRO A 658 -86.37 -55.30 -54.91
N ALA A 659 -85.66 -54.36 -55.55
CA ALA A 659 -86.24 -53.16 -56.11
C ALA A 659 -87.33 -53.50 -57.14
N SER A 660 -88.58 -53.13 -56.85
CA SER A 660 -89.71 -53.36 -57.75
C SER A 660 -89.59 -52.45 -58.97
N THR A 661 -89.06 -52.97 -60.08
CA THR A 661 -88.85 -52.23 -61.33
C THR A 661 -90.19 -51.88 -62.00
N SER A 662 -90.75 -50.73 -61.64
CA SER A 662 -91.95 -50.14 -62.27
C SER A 662 -91.65 -49.61 -63.68
N VAL A 663 -91.49 -50.53 -64.64
CA VAL A 663 -91.21 -50.18 -66.05
C VAL A 663 -92.50 -49.76 -66.77
N THR A 664 -92.83 -48.47 -66.70
CA THR A 664 -93.83 -47.86 -67.59
C THR A 664 -93.21 -47.56 -68.96
N HIS A 665 -93.28 -48.52 -69.88
CA HIS A 665 -93.05 -48.27 -71.30
C HIS A 665 -94.28 -47.63 -71.95
N THR A 666 -94.08 -46.48 -72.59
CA THR A 666 -95.04 -45.90 -73.54
C THR A 666 -94.33 -45.68 -74.87
N VAL A 667 -94.57 -46.58 -75.83
CA VAL A 667 -94.15 -46.43 -77.23
C VAL A 667 -95.39 -46.56 -78.09
N ALA A 668 -95.60 -45.61 -79.01
CA ALA A 668 -96.76 -45.57 -79.88
C ALA A 668 -96.40 -46.03 -81.31
N GLN A 669 -97.37 -46.69 -81.97
CA GLN A 669 -97.62 -46.88 -83.42
C GLN A 669 -97.87 -48.35 -83.80
N GLY A 670 -99.00 -48.63 -84.49
CA GLY A 670 -99.14 -49.78 -85.40
C GLY A 670 -99.78 -51.09 -84.90
N TYR A 671 -101.09 -51.21 -85.12
CA TYR A 671 -101.92 -52.41 -85.38
C TYR A 671 -101.18 -53.75 -85.70
N GLU A 672 -101.43 -54.85 -84.97
CA GLU A 672 -102.44 -55.92 -85.24
C GLU A 672 -102.14 -56.83 -86.49
N VAL A 673 -102.35 -58.17 -86.52
CA VAL A 673 -102.85 -59.15 -85.52
C VAL A 673 -102.44 -60.62 -85.87
N VAL A 674 -102.13 -61.41 -84.82
CA VAL A 674 -102.23 -62.89 -84.57
C VAL A 674 -102.14 -63.95 -85.72
N THR A 675 -101.32 -65.00 -85.48
CA THR A 675 -101.61 -66.47 -85.61
C THR A 675 -100.40 -67.23 -84.98
N THR A 676 -100.47 -68.05 -83.90
CA THR A 676 -101.08 -69.39 -83.65
C THR A 676 -100.58 -70.51 -84.58
N GLU A 677 -100.21 -71.73 -84.14
CA GLU A 677 -100.11 -72.38 -82.80
C GLU A 677 -98.77 -73.17 -82.76
N ALA A 678 -98.34 -74.02 -81.81
CA ALA A 678 -98.94 -74.75 -80.67
C ALA A 678 -97.91 -74.81 -79.49
N ASN A 679 -97.97 -75.62 -78.42
CA ASN A 679 -98.79 -76.77 -78.02
C ASN A 679 -98.84 -76.84 -76.46
N ARG A 680 -99.44 -77.89 -75.84
CA ARG A 680 -99.88 -77.88 -74.42
C ARG A 680 -99.54 -79.12 -73.58
N VAL A 681 -99.16 -78.87 -72.31
CA VAL A 681 -99.64 -79.55 -71.06
C VAL A 681 -99.49 -78.49 -69.94
N VAL A 682 -100.47 -77.93 -69.19
CA VAL A 682 -101.81 -78.31 -68.64
C VAL A 682 -101.70 -79.06 -67.29
N THR A 683 -102.27 -78.60 -66.17
CA THR A 683 -102.73 -77.27 -65.69
C THR A 683 -102.45 -77.25 -64.15
N ASP A 684 -103.07 -76.58 -63.16
CA ASP A 684 -104.26 -75.72 -62.92
C ASP A 684 -104.02 -75.01 -61.54
N SER A 685 -104.58 -73.86 -61.15
CA SER A 685 -105.57 -72.90 -61.70
C SER A 685 -105.22 -71.46 -61.27
N PHE A 686 -106.03 -70.46 -61.62
CA PHE A 686 -106.11 -69.14 -60.95
C PHE A 686 -107.57 -68.74 -60.76
N ASP A 687 -107.86 -67.97 -59.70
CA ASP A 687 -109.16 -67.31 -59.50
C ASP A 687 -108.92 -65.87 -59.03
N PHE A 688 -109.73 -64.92 -59.52
CA PHE A 688 -109.62 -63.48 -59.24
C PHE A 688 -110.98 -62.95 -58.78
N ASN A 689 -111.03 -62.20 -57.67
CA ASN A 689 -112.26 -61.48 -57.32
C ASN A 689 -112.05 -60.18 -56.54
N TRP A 690 -113.10 -59.38 -56.47
CA TRP A 690 -113.06 -57.95 -56.17
C TRP A 690 -113.07 -57.57 -54.68
N GLN A 691 -112.68 -56.31 -54.45
CA GLN A 691 -112.82 -55.47 -53.26
C GLN A 691 -113.85 -55.92 -52.20
N ARG A 692 -113.47 -55.77 -50.91
CA ARG A 692 -114.36 -55.14 -49.92
C ARG A 692 -113.61 -54.46 -48.77
N THR A 693 -114.30 -53.53 -48.13
CA THR A 693 -113.80 -52.61 -47.09
C THR A 693 -114.17 -53.04 -45.67
N GLY A 694 -113.32 -52.69 -44.70
CA GLY A 694 -113.48 -52.78 -43.25
C GLY A 694 -112.20 -52.23 -42.59
N ALA A 695 -112.22 -51.38 -41.55
CA ALA A 695 -112.83 -51.58 -40.21
C ALA A 695 -112.08 -52.72 -39.45
N GLU A 696 -111.48 -52.53 -38.27
CA GLU A 696 -111.51 -51.44 -37.27
C GLU A 696 -110.13 -51.36 -36.51
N ILE A 697 -109.72 -50.27 -35.86
CA ILE A 697 -109.93 -49.90 -34.42
C ILE A 697 -109.68 -51.06 -33.41
N VAL A 698 -109.00 -50.89 -32.27
CA VAL A 698 -107.94 -49.93 -31.84
C VAL A 698 -107.30 -50.40 -30.50
N THR A 699 -105.98 -50.26 -30.31
CA THR A 699 -105.26 -50.42 -29.00
C THR A 699 -105.40 -51.80 -28.29
N LYS A 700 -104.89 -52.11 -27.07
CA LYS A 700 -104.30 -51.35 -25.94
C LYS A 700 -103.51 -52.27 -24.96
N ASP A 701 -102.71 -51.65 -24.09
CA ASP A 701 -102.19 -52.09 -22.77
C ASP A 701 -101.46 -53.46 -22.59
N ALA A 702 -100.38 -53.41 -21.79
CA ALA A 702 -99.64 -54.54 -21.22
C ALA A 702 -99.97 -54.64 -19.69
N PRO A 703 -99.14 -55.25 -18.80
CA PRO A 703 -98.21 -56.39 -18.89
C PRO A 703 -98.49 -57.49 -17.82
N GLY A 704 -97.80 -58.65 -17.84
CA GLY A 704 -97.92 -59.61 -16.71
C GLY A 704 -97.08 -60.91 -16.68
N LYS A 705 -95.99 -60.90 -15.91
CA LYS A 705 -95.37 -62.01 -15.13
C LYS A 705 -95.07 -63.39 -15.78
N THR A 706 -93.80 -63.56 -16.18
CA THR A 706 -92.74 -64.47 -15.65
C THR A 706 -93.07 -65.83 -14.98
N ILE A 707 -92.08 -66.75 -15.05
CA ILE A 707 -91.89 -68.09 -14.38
C ILE A 707 -92.24 -69.26 -15.34
N ASP A 708 -91.44 -70.32 -15.54
CA ASP A 708 -90.21 -70.80 -14.86
C ASP A 708 -89.08 -71.29 -15.83
N GLN A 709 -87.95 -71.75 -15.27
CA GLN A 709 -86.76 -72.30 -15.95
C GLN A 709 -86.73 -73.84 -15.98
N HIS A 710 -86.03 -74.43 -16.98
CA HIS A 710 -85.15 -75.63 -16.92
C HIS A 710 -84.43 -75.73 -18.30
N PHE A 711 -83.10 -75.89 -18.45
CA PHE A 711 -82.22 -77.03 -18.13
C PHE A 711 -82.64 -78.34 -18.85
N ASP A 712 -81.79 -79.06 -19.59
CA ASP A 712 -80.36 -78.89 -19.95
C ASP A 712 -79.93 -79.93 -21.03
N LYS A 713 -78.73 -79.80 -21.65
CA LYS A 713 -77.84 -80.88 -22.22
C LYS A 713 -78.44 -81.92 -23.23
N ASN A 714 -77.73 -82.55 -24.19
CA ASN A 714 -76.29 -82.70 -24.48
C ASN A 714 -76.04 -83.41 -25.85
N TYR A 715 -74.75 -83.48 -26.27
CA TYR A 715 -74.12 -84.52 -27.13
C TYR A 715 -74.51 -84.59 -28.64
N GLN A 716 -73.69 -85.09 -29.60
CA GLN A 716 -72.24 -85.40 -29.84
C GLN A 716 -72.13 -85.91 -31.32
N GLN A 717 -71.02 -86.14 -32.05
CA GLN A 717 -69.59 -85.71 -32.13
C GLN A 717 -69.00 -86.36 -33.44
N ILE A 718 -67.71 -86.10 -33.80
CA ILE A 718 -66.85 -86.89 -34.76
C ILE A 718 -67.17 -86.58 -36.25
N SER A 719 -66.32 -85.96 -37.11
CA SER A 719 -64.91 -86.19 -37.57
C SER A 719 -64.75 -87.36 -38.58
N ALA A 720 -63.74 -87.46 -39.47
CA ALA A 720 -62.58 -86.65 -39.87
C ALA A 720 -62.45 -86.69 -41.44
N ASP A 721 -61.40 -86.34 -42.21
CA ASP A 721 -59.91 -86.35 -42.16
C ASP A 721 -59.35 -85.28 -43.18
N VAL A 722 -58.17 -84.61 -43.12
CA VAL A 722 -56.74 -84.95 -42.80
C VAL A 722 -55.96 -85.47 -44.05
N THR A 723 -54.76 -85.01 -44.47
CA THR A 723 -53.81 -83.88 -44.15
C THR A 723 -53.25 -83.28 -45.50
N GLU A 724 -52.11 -82.57 -45.74
CA GLU A 724 -50.86 -82.10 -45.07
C GLU A 724 -50.35 -80.82 -45.83
N VAL A 725 -49.55 -79.82 -45.38
CA VAL A 725 -48.11 -79.67 -44.94
C VAL A 725 -47.05 -80.31 -45.88
N THR A 726 -45.84 -79.80 -46.23
CA THR A 726 -44.85 -78.76 -45.80
C THR A 726 -44.18 -78.08 -47.05
N GLN A 727 -43.30 -77.05 -47.11
CA GLN A 727 -42.62 -76.08 -46.19
C GLN A 727 -42.03 -74.87 -47.01
N ASP A 728 -41.31 -73.93 -46.36
CA ASP A 728 -40.23 -72.97 -46.77
C ASP A 728 -40.14 -72.38 -48.23
N GLY A 729 -39.75 -71.11 -48.47
CA GLY A 729 -39.45 -69.97 -47.58
C GLY A 729 -38.70 -68.78 -48.26
N ASN A 730 -38.91 -67.54 -47.77
CA ASN A 730 -38.18 -66.26 -48.02
C ASN A 730 -38.33 -65.43 -49.34
N ARG A 731 -38.66 -64.13 -49.14
CA ARG A 731 -38.27 -62.88 -49.88
C ARG A 731 -38.65 -62.75 -51.38
N VAL A 732 -39.64 -61.94 -51.79
CA VAL A 732 -39.75 -60.45 -51.79
C VAL A 732 -38.82 -59.74 -52.80
N LEU A 733 -39.40 -59.20 -53.90
CA LEU A 733 -39.34 -57.75 -54.22
C LEU A 733 -40.39 -57.32 -55.28
N LYS A 734 -40.30 -56.06 -55.73
CA LYS A 734 -41.36 -55.19 -56.29
C LYS A 734 -41.37 -55.07 -57.85
N GLN A 735 -42.60 -55.08 -58.41
CA GLN A 735 -43.22 -53.97 -59.18
C GLN A 735 -42.84 -53.63 -60.66
N PHE A 736 -43.89 -53.68 -61.50
CA PHE A 736 -44.17 -52.98 -62.79
C PHE A 736 -43.39 -53.27 -64.09
N TYR A 737 -44.15 -53.10 -65.19
CA TYR A 737 -43.76 -52.90 -66.58
C TYR A 737 -44.23 -51.48 -67.01
N ASP A 738 -43.73 -50.98 -68.15
CA ASP A 738 -44.10 -49.71 -68.81
C ASP A 738 -45.49 -49.77 -69.51
N ASP A 739 -46.03 -48.78 -70.24
CA ASP A 739 -45.59 -47.47 -70.79
C ASP A 739 -46.89 -46.61 -71.04
N THR A 740 -46.99 -45.28 -71.03
CA THR A 740 -46.61 -44.39 -72.16
C THR A 740 -47.01 -42.90 -71.93
N TRP A 741 -46.11 -41.97 -72.30
CA TRP A 741 -46.32 -40.76 -73.16
C TRP A 741 -46.83 -39.36 -72.69
N HIS A 742 -46.09 -38.37 -73.24
CA HIS A 742 -46.42 -36.97 -73.65
C HIS A 742 -46.07 -35.73 -72.79
N PHE A 743 -45.90 -34.61 -73.51
CA PHE A 743 -45.14 -33.39 -73.17
C PHE A 743 -45.98 -32.10 -73.30
N THR A 744 -45.73 -31.13 -72.42
CA THR A 744 -45.35 -29.72 -72.75
C THR A 744 -44.84 -29.02 -71.46
N HIS A 745 -44.04 -27.96 -71.42
CA HIS A 745 -42.82 -27.48 -72.11
C HIS A 745 -42.70 -25.97 -71.79
N ALA A 746 -41.81 -25.63 -70.85
CA ALA A 746 -41.21 -24.30 -70.60
C ALA A 746 -40.00 -24.57 -69.67
N GLU A 747 -38.75 -24.38 -70.08
CA GLU A 747 -38.01 -23.10 -70.19
C GLU A 747 -37.82 -22.39 -68.82
N ILE A 748 -36.61 -22.00 -68.39
CA ILE A 748 -35.30 -22.02 -69.09
C ILE A 748 -34.10 -22.13 -68.11
N ASP A 749 -33.01 -22.69 -68.63
CA ASP A 749 -31.56 -22.60 -68.29
C ASP A 749 -31.08 -22.13 -66.88
N THR A 750 -30.12 -22.88 -66.31
CA THR A 750 -29.10 -22.37 -65.38
C THR A 750 -27.73 -22.97 -65.68
N HIS A 751 -26.85 -22.20 -66.32
CA HIS A 751 -25.44 -22.54 -66.48
C HIS A 751 -24.59 -22.11 -65.27
N ASN A 752 -23.52 -22.85 -65.00
CA ASN A 752 -22.49 -22.48 -64.02
C ASN A 752 -21.84 -21.13 -64.37
N ILE A 753 -21.48 -20.35 -63.33
CA ILE A 753 -20.13 -19.79 -63.17
C ILE A 753 -19.91 -19.34 -61.71
N SER A 754 -18.67 -19.43 -61.26
CA SER A 754 -18.24 -19.10 -59.90
C SER A 754 -17.53 -17.74 -59.81
N GLY A 755 -17.77 -16.97 -58.74
CA GLY A 755 -16.69 -16.20 -58.09
C GLY A 755 -16.94 -14.73 -57.70
N GLN A 756 -16.27 -14.37 -56.60
CA GLN A 756 -15.74 -13.03 -56.26
C GLN A 756 -16.70 -11.85 -55.94
N SER A 757 -17.06 -11.78 -54.64
CA SER A 757 -16.67 -10.72 -53.69
C SER A 757 -17.06 -9.23 -53.85
N PHE A 758 -17.38 -8.63 -52.70
CA PHE A 758 -17.41 -7.18 -52.35
C PHE A 758 -18.49 -6.28 -52.97
N GLY A 759 -19.19 -5.53 -52.10
CA GLY A 759 -19.41 -4.10 -52.36
C GLY A 759 -20.78 -3.49 -52.08
N SER A 760 -20.98 -3.02 -50.84
CA SER A 760 -21.69 -1.77 -50.48
C SER A 760 -23.16 -1.48 -50.90
N THR A 761 -23.94 -1.17 -49.84
CA THR A 761 -24.90 -0.04 -49.67
C THR A 761 -26.38 -0.09 -50.12
N HIS A 762 -27.21 0.05 -49.07
CA HIS A 762 -28.48 0.78 -48.92
C HIS A 762 -29.84 0.17 -49.31
N GLU A 763 -30.80 0.53 -48.46
CA GLU A 763 -32.23 0.19 -48.42
C GLU A 763 -33.01 0.96 -49.52
N ILE A 764 -34.26 0.67 -49.90
CA ILE A 764 -35.51 0.59 -49.11
C ILE A 764 -36.57 -0.25 -49.86
N PHE A 765 -37.48 -0.90 -49.12
CA PHE A 765 -38.78 -1.44 -49.56
C PHE A 765 -39.88 -0.89 -48.62
N ASP A 766 -41.19 -0.87 -48.92
CA ASP A 766 -41.93 -0.56 -50.16
C ASP A 766 -43.44 -0.31 -49.77
N ALA A 767 -44.22 0.24 -50.70
CA ALA A 767 -45.70 0.20 -50.84
C ALA A 767 -46.64 0.27 -49.60
N ASN A 768 -47.52 1.29 -49.61
CA ASN A 768 -48.77 1.32 -48.82
C ASN A 768 -49.86 0.42 -49.47
N TRP A 769 -50.89 0.00 -48.70
CA TRP A 769 -52.27 0.55 -48.80
C TRP A 769 -53.31 -0.12 -47.85
N HIS A 770 -54.10 0.74 -47.20
CA HIS A 770 -55.39 0.66 -46.47
C HIS A 770 -56.43 -0.43 -46.89
N GLU A 771 -57.42 -0.87 -46.10
CA GLU A 771 -57.82 -0.66 -44.67
C GLU A 771 -58.66 -1.89 -44.13
N THR A 772 -59.66 -1.91 -43.21
CA THR A 772 -60.57 -0.92 -42.57
C THR A 772 -61.18 -1.44 -41.25
N THR A 773 -61.23 -0.62 -40.17
CA THR A 773 -62.03 -0.75 -38.90
C THR A 773 -61.96 -2.08 -38.08
N TRP A 774 -62.15 -2.15 -36.76
CA TRP A 774 -63.03 -1.42 -35.80
C TRP A 774 -62.38 -1.20 -34.41
N VAL A 775 -63.00 -0.35 -33.58
CA VAL A 775 -62.62 -0.06 -32.17
C VAL A 775 -63.73 -0.51 -31.21
N ALA A 776 -63.35 -1.04 -30.04
CA ALA A 776 -64.27 -1.41 -28.94
C ALA A 776 -64.36 -0.32 -27.85
N TYR A 777 -65.49 -0.25 -27.14
CA TYR A 777 -65.87 0.88 -26.28
C TYR A 777 -66.20 0.44 -24.85
N THR A 778 -65.49 0.95 -23.83
CA THR A 778 -65.91 1.11 -22.42
C THR A 778 -64.88 1.98 -21.67
N GLY A 779 -65.22 2.88 -20.74
CA GLY A 779 -66.53 3.43 -20.38
C GLY A 779 -66.55 4.05 -18.97
N LYS A 780 -67.14 5.26 -18.84
CA LYS A 780 -67.44 6.06 -17.61
C LYS A 780 -66.37 7.03 -17.04
N HIS A 781 -66.78 8.32 -16.95
CA HIS A 781 -66.75 9.24 -15.78
C HIS A 781 -65.44 9.49 -14.99
N LEU A 782 -65.15 10.70 -14.48
CA LEU A 782 -65.90 11.97 -14.33
C LEU A 782 -64.94 13.20 -14.35
N ASP A 783 -65.52 14.38 -14.54
CA ASP A 783 -65.08 15.75 -14.22
C ASP A 783 -63.62 16.04 -13.77
N GLY A 784 -62.97 16.99 -14.47
CA GLY A 784 -61.71 17.61 -14.04
C GLY A 784 -61.27 18.72 -15.00
N ASN A 785 -61.52 19.99 -14.63
CA ASN A 785 -61.18 21.17 -15.44
C ASN A 785 -59.94 21.89 -14.87
N ILE A 786 -59.37 22.83 -15.65
CA ILE A 786 -58.34 23.81 -15.29
C ILE A 786 -56.86 23.35 -15.43
N ILE A 787 -56.26 23.79 -16.54
CA ILE A 787 -55.00 24.57 -16.66
C ILE A 787 -53.95 24.40 -15.54
N GLY A 788 -52.73 24.00 -15.95
CA GLY A 788 -51.51 23.99 -15.14
C GLY A 788 -50.29 23.64 -15.98
#